data_AF-A0A0E2H611-F1
#
_entry.id   AF-A0A0E2H611-F1
#
_cell.length_a   1.000
_cell.length_b   1.000
_cell.length_c   1.000
_cell.angle_alpha   90.00
_cell.angle_beta   90.00
_cell.angle_gamma   90.00
#
_symmetry.space_group_name_H-M   'P 1'
#
loop_
_entity.id
_entity.type
_entity.pdbx_description
1 polymer ?
#
loop_
_entity_poly.entity_id
_entity_poly.type
_entity_poly.pdbx_seq_one_letter_code
_entity_poly.pdbx_strand_id
1 'polypeptide(L)'
;MERESFENEVIAEILNREYVCVKVDREERPDVDSVYMSVCQAMNGQGGWPLTIIMTPDCRPFFSGTYFPPRARYGRPGLEELLTAAADQWKAKKDKLLEQAGQIEKYLRSQEQTGRWAEPELAAVHQAFRQFADSFDRKNGGFGSAPKFPTPHSLIFLMEYGARQKRPEALAMAETTLVQMYRGGIFDHIGGGFSRYSTDGQWLVPHFEKMLYDNSLLVMAYIKAYGRTGRKMYGCVAEKVLEYVRRELTDSQGGFYCGQDADSDGVEGKYYVFTQEEIRAVLGEKAGRDFCRQYGITRHGNFEGRSIPNLLENENYEEICEEPWGGDDHGGNVCHGVRNSFGGRKNEDCKKLYQYRLDRARLHKDDKILVSWNGWMICACAMAGAVLGEKRYVDMAVRAEAFINSRLVKNGRLMVRCRDGDAAGEGKLDDYACYSLALLELYRVTFQADYLKRAAAWAEIMTEQFFDRERGGFYLYAEDGEQLIVRTKETYDGAMPSGNSVAAQVLHRLTQITGEVKWQKVLEKQLYYLAGAMDGYPSGHSYGLLTMMDVLYPTKELVCTLSPGADTERHRKLIAQLANLAETSEGLSVVVKTEENVREMERLAPYTRDYPVPEAGELFYLCVGHECMQPVPQLEQLIQKLREET
;
A
#
# COMPACT_ATOMS: atom_id res chain seq x y z
N MET A 1 -16.02 10.74 -19.28
CA MET A 1 -15.48 10.24 -20.56
C MET A 1 -15.97 8.83 -20.90
N GLU A 2 -15.90 7.83 -20.01
CA GLU A 2 -16.44 6.49 -20.29
C GLU A 2 -17.92 6.53 -20.73
N ARG A 3 -18.82 7.01 -19.87
CA ARG A 3 -20.26 7.09 -20.18
C ARG A 3 -20.63 8.09 -21.27
N GLU A 4 -19.98 9.25 -21.30
CA GLU A 4 -20.41 10.33 -22.19
C GLU A 4 -19.79 10.23 -23.60
N SER A 5 -18.52 9.80 -23.69
CA SER A 5 -17.73 9.84 -24.94
C SER A 5 -17.57 8.46 -25.55
N PHE A 6 -17.18 7.44 -24.77
CA PHE A 6 -16.90 6.11 -25.33
C PHE A 6 -18.18 5.29 -25.60
N GLU A 7 -19.30 5.60 -24.93
CA GLU A 7 -20.62 5.02 -25.25
C GLU A 7 -21.37 5.76 -26.38
N ASN A 8 -20.79 6.84 -26.93
CA ASN A 8 -21.43 7.60 -27.99
C ASN A 8 -21.33 6.87 -29.34
N GLU A 9 -22.47 6.59 -29.97
CA GLU A 9 -22.55 5.85 -31.24
C GLU A 9 -21.76 6.51 -32.39
N VAL A 10 -21.79 7.84 -32.51
CA VAL A 10 -21.07 8.56 -33.57
C VAL A 10 -19.55 8.41 -33.40
N ILE A 11 -19.07 8.49 -32.16
CA ILE A 11 -17.65 8.28 -31.85
C ILE A 11 -17.26 6.81 -32.12
N ALA A 12 -18.12 5.86 -31.74
CA ALA A 12 -17.89 4.45 -32.01
C ALA A 12 -17.80 4.15 -33.52
N GLU A 13 -18.64 4.78 -34.35
CA GLU A 13 -18.57 4.65 -35.82
C GLU A 13 -17.24 5.17 -36.39
N ILE A 14 -16.74 6.31 -35.89
CA ILE A 14 -15.44 6.86 -36.31
C ILE A 14 -14.31 5.92 -35.90
N LEU A 15 -14.32 5.46 -34.64
CA LEU A 15 -13.33 4.53 -34.11
C LEU A 15 -13.28 3.23 -34.93
N ASN A 16 -14.44 2.61 -35.21
CA ASN A 16 -14.53 1.38 -35.98
C ASN A 16 -14.08 1.53 -37.44
N ARG A 17 -14.25 2.73 -38.02
CA ARG A 17 -13.88 3.00 -39.41
C ARG A 17 -12.39 3.32 -39.58
N GLU A 18 -11.81 4.08 -38.66
CA GLU A 18 -10.51 4.73 -38.86
C GLU A 18 -9.40 4.22 -37.93
N TYR A 19 -9.72 3.49 -36.86
CA TYR A 19 -8.78 3.13 -35.80
C TYR A 19 -8.80 1.65 -35.44
N VAL A 20 -7.68 1.18 -34.88
CA VAL A 20 -7.62 -0.07 -34.10
C VAL A 20 -7.64 0.31 -32.63
N CYS A 21 -8.75 0.05 -31.96
CA CYS A 21 -8.95 0.45 -30.56
C CYS A 21 -8.32 -0.58 -29.61
N VAL A 22 -7.46 -0.10 -28.72
CA VAL A 22 -6.86 -0.90 -27.64
C VAL A 22 -7.23 -0.26 -26.31
N LYS A 23 -7.96 -0.98 -25.46
CA LYS A 23 -8.22 -0.59 -24.07
C LYS A 23 -7.17 -1.27 -23.19
N VAL A 24 -6.42 -0.49 -22.44
CA VAL A 24 -5.37 -1.00 -21.53
C VAL A 24 -5.88 -0.91 -20.10
N ASP A 25 -5.83 -2.04 -19.40
CA ASP A 25 -5.98 -2.06 -17.94
C ASP A 25 -4.62 -1.72 -17.32
N ARG A 26 -4.50 -0.53 -16.73
CA ARG A 26 -3.25 -0.04 -16.14
C ARG A 26 -2.78 -0.87 -14.94
N GLU A 27 -3.68 -1.62 -14.31
CA GLU A 27 -3.34 -2.46 -13.15
C GLU A 27 -2.72 -3.78 -13.59
N GLU A 28 -3.11 -4.29 -14.77
CA GLU A 28 -2.47 -5.45 -15.39
C GLU A 28 -1.23 -5.09 -16.20
N ARG A 29 -1.17 -3.86 -16.73
CA ARG A 29 -0.09 -3.33 -17.58
C ARG A 29 0.45 -1.97 -17.08
N PRO A 30 0.99 -1.89 -15.84
CA PRO A 30 1.56 -0.65 -15.33
C PRO A 30 2.80 -0.19 -16.12
N ASP A 31 3.48 -1.13 -16.79
CA ASP A 31 4.55 -0.88 -17.74
C ASP A 31 4.09 -0.03 -18.94
N VAL A 32 2.96 -0.39 -19.54
CA VAL A 32 2.37 0.34 -20.66
C VAL A 32 1.91 1.73 -20.20
N ASP A 33 1.22 1.78 -19.06
CA ASP A 33 0.76 3.03 -18.47
C ASP A 33 1.91 4.01 -18.19
N SER A 34 3.00 3.56 -17.55
CA SER A 34 4.17 4.38 -17.25
C SER A 34 4.86 4.94 -18.50
N VAL A 35 5.06 4.10 -19.52
CA VAL A 35 5.67 4.52 -20.80
C VAL A 35 4.83 5.60 -21.47
N TYR A 36 3.53 5.40 -21.57
CA TYR A 36 2.66 6.34 -22.27
C TYR A 36 2.27 7.56 -21.43
N MET A 37 2.31 7.48 -20.11
CA MET A 37 2.27 8.65 -19.24
C MET A 37 3.50 9.54 -19.47
N SER A 38 4.68 8.94 -19.59
CA SER A 38 5.92 9.66 -19.93
C SER A 38 5.83 10.33 -21.31
N VAL A 39 5.21 9.67 -22.30
CA VAL A 39 4.90 10.27 -23.61
C VAL A 39 3.98 11.49 -23.43
N CYS A 40 2.93 11.36 -22.62
CA CYS A 40 1.97 12.44 -22.38
C CYS A 40 2.64 13.67 -21.74
N GLN A 41 3.44 13.44 -20.71
CA GLN A 41 4.22 14.48 -20.05
C GLN A 41 5.24 15.12 -21.00
N ALA A 42 5.92 14.32 -21.84
CA ALA A 42 6.87 14.84 -22.83
C ALA A 42 6.20 15.75 -23.88
N MET A 43 4.98 15.41 -24.31
CA MET A 43 4.24 16.21 -25.29
C MET A 43 3.57 17.45 -24.66
N ASN A 44 2.98 17.31 -23.47
CA ASN A 44 2.04 18.28 -22.92
C ASN A 44 2.58 19.01 -21.66
N GLY A 45 3.74 18.62 -21.14
CA GLY A 45 4.31 19.10 -19.88
C GLY A 45 3.64 18.53 -18.62
N GLN A 46 2.48 17.88 -18.77
CA GLN A 46 1.70 17.25 -17.70
C GLN A 46 1.02 15.99 -18.22
N GLY A 47 0.59 15.12 -17.30
CA GLY A 47 -0.13 13.89 -17.62
C GLY A 47 -1.27 13.64 -16.63
N GLY A 48 -2.09 12.64 -16.92
CA GLY A 48 -3.18 12.24 -16.05
C GLY A 48 -4.11 11.24 -16.73
N TRP A 49 -5.06 10.72 -15.94
CA TRP A 49 -6.09 9.81 -16.43
C TRP A 49 -7.44 10.54 -16.57
N PRO A 50 -8.34 10.09 -17.47
CA PRO A 50 -8.14 9.01 -18.45
C PRO A 50 -7.10 9.41 -19.51
N LEU A 51 -6.21 8.49 -19.92
CA LEU A 51 -5.13 8.75 -20.88
C LEU A 51 -5.52 8.23 -22.27
N THR A 52 -5.45 9.09 -23.28
CA THR A 52 -5.69 8.75 -24.69
C THR A 52 -4.40 8.95 -25.49
N ILE A 53 -3.94 7.91 -26.19
CA ILE A 53 -2.78 7.97 -27.08
C ILE A 53 -3.22 7.60 -28.49
N ILE A 54 -2.73 8.34 -29.49
CA ILE A 54 -2.81 7.93 -30.89
C ILE A 54 -1.38 7.70 -31.38
N MET A 55 -1.18 6.52 -31.96
CA MET A 55 0.13 6.03 -32.36
C MET A 55 0.06 5.34 -33.73
N THR A 56 1.21 5.19 -34.34
CA THR A 56 1.38 4.46 -35.61
C THR A 56 1.31 2.94 -35.38
N PRO A 57 1.14 2.12 -36.46
CA PRO A 57 1.10 0.66 -36.34
C PRO A 57 2.38 0.01 -35.78
N ASP A 58 3.51 0.72 -35.81
CA ASP A 58 4.79 0.37 -35.18
C ASP A 58 4.93 0.90 -33.75
N CYS A 59 3.80 1.21 -33.08
CA CYS A 59 3.70 1.65 -31.68
C CYS A 59 4.40 2.98 -31.39
N ARG A 60 4.44 3.91 -32.35
CA ARG A 60 5.13 5.20 -32.20
C ARG A 60 4.11 6.32 -31.99
N PRO A 61 4.03 6.92 -30.78
CA PRO A 61 2.99 7.89 -30.46
C PRO A 61 3.27 9.22 -31.15
N PHE A 62 2.21 9.83 -31.69
CA PHE A 62 2.26 11.19 -32.25
C PHE A 62 1.21 12.12 -31.64
N PHE A 63 0.33 11.59 -30.79
CA PHE A 63 -0.62 12.38 -30.02
C PHE A 63 -0.86 11.78 -28.63
N SER A 64 -1.06 12.64 -27.65
CA SER A 64 -1.51 12.27 -26.31
C SER A 64 -2.44 13.32 -25.73
N GLY A 65 -3.36 12.90 -24.87
CA GLY A 65 -4.15 13.81 -24.05
C GLY A 65 -4.98 13.08 -23.03
N THR A 66 -5.67 13.84 -22.18
CA THR A 66 -6.40 13.28 -21.04
C THR A 66 -7.90 13.21 -21.32
N TYR A 67 -8.67 14.14 -20.75
CA TYR A 67 -10.13 14.19 -20.87
C TYR A 67 -10.58 14.89 -22.15
N PHE A 68 -11.44 14.23 -22.92
CA PHE A 68 -12.12 14.80 -24.09
C PHE A 68 -13.65 14.63 -23.99
N PRO A 69 -14.45 15.71 -24.02
CA PRO A 69 -15.89 15.62 -24.15
C PRO A 69 -16.28 15.08 -25.54
N PRO A 70 -17.52 14.61 -25.76
CA PRO A 70 -17.91 14.04 -27.05
C PRO A 70 -17.78 15.03 -28.21
N ARG A 71 -18.16 16.29 -27.95
CA ARG A 71 -18.04 17.43 -28.87
C ARG A 71 -17.35 18.60 -28.19
N ALA A 72 -16.79 19.49 -29.00
CA ALA A 72 -16.10 20.67 -28.49
C ALA A 72 -16.99 21.50 -27.55
N ARG A 73 -16.50 21.75 -26.33
CA ARG A 73 -17.22 22.53 -25.32
C ARG A 73 -16.25 23.28 -24.41
N TYR A 74 -16.60 24.50 -24.03
CA TYR A 74 -15.81 25.36 -23.13
C TYR A 74 -14.33 25.51 -23.53
N GLY A 75 -14.06 25.66 -24.83
CA GLY A 75 -12.71 25.82 -25.36
C GLY A 75 -11.87 24.53 -25.37
N ARG A 76 -12.45 23.38 -25.03
CA ARG A 76 -11.80 22.07 -25.14
C ARG A 76 -12.20 21.41 -26.46
N PRO A 77 -11.25 20.79 -27.20
CA PRO A 77 -11.58 19.99 -28.36
C PRO A 77 -12.44 18.79 -27.95
N GLY A 78 -13.42 18.43 -28.79
CA GLY A 78 -14.18 17.20 -28.60
C GLY A 78 -13.47 16.00 -29.20
N LEU A 79 -13.85 14.82 -28.72
CA LEU A 79 -13.29 13.55 -29.17
C LEU A 79 -13.67 13.27 -30.64
N GLU A 80 -14.89 13.64 -31.07
CA GLU A 80 -15.34 13.53 -32.46
C GLU A 80 -14.42 14.31 -33.42
N GLU A 81 -14.18 15.59 -33.12
CA GLU A 81 -13.33 16.45 -33.96
C GLU A 81 -11.86 16.02 -33.93
N LEU A 82 -11.36 15.60 -32.76
CA LEU A 82 -10.00 15.10 -32.59
C LEU A 82 -9.73 13.86 -33.45
N LEU A 83 -10.60 12.84 -33.35
CA LEU A 83 -10.45 11.59 -34.10
C LEU A 83 -10.56 11.85 -35.61
N THR A 84 -11.53 12.66 -36.03
CA THR A 84 -11.66 12.99 -37.46
C THR A 84 -10.40 13.69 -37.99
N ALA A 85 -9.90 14.69 -37.26
CA ALA A 85 -8.71 15.43 -37.67
C ALA A 85 -7.44 14.55 -37.70
N ALA A 86 -7.27 13.66 -36.72
CA ALA A 86 -6.12 12.76 -36.67
C ALA A 86 -6.15 11.73 -37.83
N ALA A 87 -7.33 11.18 -38.16
CA ALA A 87 -7.48 10.27 -39.29
C ALA A 87 -7.18 10.96 -40.64
N ASP A 88 -7.67 12.19 -40.84
CA ASP A 88 -7.39 12.97 -42.05
C ASP A 88 -5.91 13.34 -42.18
N GLN A 89 -5.26 13.73 -41.08
CA GLN A 89 -3.82 13.99 -41.07
C GLN A 89 -3.00 12.73 -41.35
N TRP A 90 -3.42 11.57 -40.86
CA TRP A 90 -2.77 10.31 -41.17
C TRP A 90 -2.81 9.98 -42.66
N LYS A 91 -3.97 10.20 -43.32
CA LYS A 91 -4.12 9.98 -44.77
C LYS A 91 -3.34 10.99 -45.61
N ALA A 92 -3.33 12.26 -45.21
CA ALA A 92 -2.78 13.36 -46.01
C ALA A 92 -1.30 13.68 -45.73
N LYS A 93 -0.83 13.48 -44.50
CA LYS A 93 0.48 13.97 -44.00
C LYS A 93 1.22 12.93 -43.16
N LYS A 94 1.11 11.65 -43.53
CA LYS A 94 1.72 10.51 -42.82
C LYS A 94 3.19 10.74 -42.45
N ASP A 95 4.01 11.19 -43.41
CA ASP A 95 5.45 11.37 -43.21
C ASP A 95 5.76 12.39 -42.10
N LYS A 96 4.96 13.45 -41.99
CA LYS A 96 5.11 14.46 -40.94
C LYS A 96 4.80 13.88 -39.55
N LEU A 97 3.78 13.03 -39.44
CA LEU A 97 3.45 12.37 -38.18
C LEU A 97 4.54 11.36 -37.77
N LEU A 98 5.12 10.65 -38.73
CA LEU A 98 6.25 9.74 -38.48
C LEU A 98 7.51 10.48 -38.01
N GLU A 99 7.76 11.68 -38.54
CA GLU A 99 8.86 12.54 -38.09
C GLU A 99 8.61 13.01 -36.64
N GLN A 100 7.41 13.49 -36.32
CA GLN A 100 7.03 13.89 -34.96
C GLN A 100 7.20 12.74 -33.97
N ALA A 101 6.68 11.55 -34.30
CA ALA A 101 6.85 10.37 -33.46
C ALA A 101 8.34 10.05 -33.21
N GLY A 102 9.20 10.22 -34.22
CA GLY A 102 10.64 10.01 -34.08
C GLY A 102 11.34 11.04 -33.20
N GLN A 103 10.84 12.27 -33.14
CA GLN A 103 11.35 13.29 -32.22
C GLN A 103 11.01 12.93 -30.77
N ILE A 104 9.80 12.45 -30.52
CA ILE A 104 9.34 12.03 -29.18
C ILE A 104 10.14 10.82 -28.69
N GLU A 105 10.35 9.81 -29.52
CA GLU A 105 11.17 8.64 -29.15
C GLU A 105 12.60 9.02 -28.79
N LYS A 106 13.24 9.88 -29.59
CA LYS A 106 14.59 10.37 -29.30
C LYS A 106 14.64 11.14 -27.98
N TYR A 107 13.62 11.97 -27.73
CA TYR A 107 13.51 12.70 -26.48
C TYR A 107 13.40 11.75 -25.28
N LEU A 108 12.48 10.77 -25.34
CA LEU A 108 12.29 9.80 -24.24
C LEU A 108 13.56 8.98 -23.96
N ARG A 109 14.24 8.49 -25.01
CA ARG A 109 15.51 7.76 -24.85
C ARG A 109 16.62 8.64 -24.26
N SER A 110 16.64 9.93 -24.57
CA SER A 110 17.61 10.86 -23.98
C SER A 110 17.34 11.09 -22.49
N GLN A 111 16.07 11.16 -22.08
CA GLN A 111 15.68 11.32 -20.67
C GLN A 111 16.08 10.09 -19.83
N GLU A 112 15.83 8.88 -20.35
CA GLU A 112 16.29 7.62 -19.74
C GLU A 112 17.82 7.63 -19.49
N GLN A 113 18.57 8.27 -20.38
CA GLN A 113 20.02 8.37 -20.29
C GLN A 113 20.53 9.47 -19.35
N THR A 114 19.67 10.32 -18.79
CA THR A 114 20.07 11.46 -17.94
C THR A 114 19.92 11.22 -16.44
N GLY A 115 19.79 9.96 -16.00
CA GLY A 115 19.65 9.59 -14.60
C GLY A 115 20.63 10.35 -13.70
N ARG A 116 20.09 11.18 -12.80
CA ARG A 116 20.88 11.93 -11.83
C ARG A 116 21.34 10.96 -10.76
N TRP A 117 22.62 11.03 -10.44
CA TRP A 117 23.25 10.26 -9.37
C TRP A 117 23.63 11.25 -8.28
N ALA A 118 23.23 10.99 -7.04
CA ALA A 118 23.56 11.86 -5.91
C ALA A 118 23.89 11.00 -4.68
N GLU A 119 24.70 11.54 -3.77
CA GLU A 119 25.02 10.85 -2.53
C GLU A 119 23.79 10.82 -1.60
N PRO A 120 23.46 9.66 -0.99
CA PRO A 120 22.38 9.57 -0.02
C PRO A 120 22.70 10.40 1.23
N GLU A 121 21.90 11.42 1.51
CA GLU A 121 22.15 12.34 2.63
C GLU A 121 20.87 12.61 3.44
N LEU A 122 21.05 12.86 4.74
CA LEU A 122 19.97 13.30 5.63
C LEU A 122 19.37 14.66 5.20
N ALA A 123 20.07 15.44 4.38
CA ALA A 123 19.57 16.70 3.84
C ALA A 123 18.24 16.52 3.08
N ALA A 124 18.12 15.46 2.27
CA ALA A 124 16.89 15.13 1.54
C ALA A 124 15.75 14.76 2.50
N VAL A 125 16.04 13.97 3.54
CA VAL A 125 15.11 13.61 4.61
C VAL A 125 14.56 14.87 5.31
N HIS A 126 15.45 15.80 5.68
CA HIS A 126 15.05 17.07 6.29
C HIS A 126 14.25 17.97 5.36
N GLN A 127 14.57 17.97 4.07
CA GLN A 127 13.82 18.73 3.07
C GLN A 127 12.40 18.19 2.88
N ALA A 128 12.23 16.86 2.86
CA ALA A 128 10.89 16.26 2.80
C ALA A 128 10.02 16.68 3.98
N PHE A 129 10.57 16.65 5.21
CA PHE A 129 9.85 17.15 6.38
C PHE A 129 9.43 18.63 6.23
N ARG A 130 10.31 19.50 5.74
CA ARG A 130 9.97 20.91 5.49
C ARG A 130 8.83 21.05 4.48
N GLN A 131 8.87 20.29 3.38
CA GLN A 131 7.81 20.30 2.37
C GLN A 131 6.45 19.83 2.94
N PHE A 132 6.45 18.81 3.82
CA PHE A 132 5.24 18.42 4.53
C PHE A 132 4.77 19.50 5.51
N ALA A 133 5.67 20.09 6.28
CA ALA A 133 5.33 21.16 7.23
C ALA A 133 4.71 22.38 6.53
N ASP A 134 5.20 22.75 5.35
CA ASP A 134 4.73 23.88 4.57
C ASP A 134 3.35 23.63 3.94
N SER A 135 3.02 22.38 3.62
CA SER A 135 1.75 21.99 2.98
C SER A 135 0.70 21.43 3.94
N PHE A 136 1.02 21.25 5.22
CA PHE A 136 0.15 20.62 6.20
C PHE A 136 -1.09 21.46 6.55
N ASP A 137 -2.27 20.87 6.41
CA ASP A 137 -3.52 21.46 6.89
C ASP A 137 -3.67 21.22 8.39
N ARG A 138 -3.35 22.22 9.20
CA ARG A 138 -3.45 22.15 10.67
C ARG A 138 -4.87 21.94 11.20
N LYS A 139 -5.89 22.30 10.43
CA LYS A 139 -7.29 22.21 10.87
C LYS A 139 -7.84 20.81 10.62
N ASN A 140 -7.68 20.30 9.40
CA ASN A 140 -8.31 19.06 8.98
C ASN A 140 -7.31 17.91 8.78
N GLY A 141 -6.02 18.12 8.99
CA GLY A 141 -4.98 17.14 8.66
C GLY A 141 -4.81 16.93 7.15
N GLY A 142 -3.81 16.14 6.76
CA GLY A 142 -3.42 15.96 5.36
C GLY A 142 -2.58 17.10 4.81
N PHE A 143 -2.27 17.01 3.52
CA PHE A 143 -1.35 17.92 2.83
C PHE A 143 -2.00 18.50 1.57
N GLY A 144 -1.80 19.79 1.36
CA GLY A 144 -2.34 20.51 0.21
C GLY A 144 -3.85 20.80 0.29
N SER A 145 -4.42 21.18 -0.86
CA SER A 145 -5.85 21.51 -1.01
C SER A 145 -6.69 20.28 -1.37
N ALA A 146 -8.02 20.44 -1.37
CA ALA A 146 -8.91 19.43 -1.93
C ALA A 146 -8.65 19.22 -3.43
N PRO A 147 -8.81 17.99 -3.98
CA PRO A 147 -9.14 16.74 -3.27
C PRO A 147 -7.97 16.23 -2.41
N LYS A 148 -8.28 15.55 -1.30
CA LYS A 148 -7.29 15.01 -0.36
C LYS A 148 -7.13 13.49 -0.46
N PHE A 149 -5.88 13.05 -0.57
CA PHE A 149 -5.50 11.64 -0.63
C PHE A 149 -4.84 11.20 0.69
N PRO A 150 -5.09 9.97 1.18
CA PRO A 150 -4.52 9.49 2.45
C PRO A 150 -2.98 9.44 2.50
N THR A 151 -2.32 9.02 1.42
CA THR A 151 -0.85 8.88 1.31
C THR A 151 -0.17 8.28 2.56
N PRO A 152 -0.50 7.05 2.99
CA PRO A 152 -0.15 6.56 4.33
C PRO A 152 1.37 6.39 4.54
N HIS A 153 2.14 6.13 3.49
CA HIS A 153 3.60 6.09 3.50
C HIS A 153 4.23 7.42 3.93
N SER A 154 3.63 8.55 3.59
CA SER A 154 4.07 9.88 4.08
C SER A 154 3.81 10.04 5.58
N LEU A 155 2.72 9.47 6.10
CA LEU A 155 2.43 9.47 7.54
C LEU A 155 3.40 8.58 8.30
N ILE A 156 3.73 7.41 7.75
CA ILE A 156 4.76 6.51 8.30
C ILE A 156 6.12 7.21 8.33
N PHE A 157 6.49 7.88 7.23
CA PHE A 157 7.70 8.72 7.18
C PHE A 157 7.72 9.77 8.30
N LEU A 158 6.64 10.53 8.50
CA LEU A 158 6.58 11.56 9.53
C LEU A 158 6.68 11.01 10.94
N MET A 159 6.07 9.85 11.22
CA MET A 159 6.20 9.18 12.52
C MET A 159 7.65 8.75 12.77
N GLU A 160 8.30 8.15 11.78
CA GLU A 160 9.67 7.66 11.91
C GLU A 160 10.69 8.81 11.99
N TYR A 161 10.51 9.85 11.16
CA TYR A 161 11.29 11.08 11.22
C TYR A 161 11.13 11.77 12.58
N GLY A 162 9.89 11.88 13.07
CA GLY A 162 9.59 12.50 14.36
C GLY A 162 10.30 11.82 15.52
N ALA A 163 10.33 10.49 15.52
CA ALA A 163 11.06 9.71 16.52
C ALA A 163 12.58 9.93 16.44
N ARG A 164 13.19 9.71 15.26
CA ARG A 164 14.65 9.78 15.09
C ARG A 164 15.22 11.19 15.26
N GLN A 165 14.48 12.21 14.85
CA GLN A 165 14.89 13.61 14.96
C GLN A 165 14.39 14.31 16.22
N LYS A 166 13.67 13.59 17.09
CA LYS A 166 13.04 14.14 18.31
C LYS A 166 12.18 15.37 17.99
N ARG A 167 11.38 15.27 16.92
CA ARG A 167 10.49 16.30 16.38
C ARG A 167 9.02 15.93 16.63
N PRO A 168 8.43 16.31 17.77
CA PRO A 168 7.04 15.98 18.08
C PRO A 168 6.06 16.60 17.07
N GLU A 169 6.44 17.67 16.36
CA GLU A 169 5.58 18.27 15.33
C GLU A 169 5.32 17.31 14.17
N ALA A 170 6.29 16.46 13.80
CA ALA A 170 6.11 15.49 12.72
C ALA A 170 5.09 14.40 13.11
N LEU A 171 5.18 13.88 14.35
CA LEU A 171 4.20 12.94 14.89
C LEU A 171 2.81 13.57 14.94
N ALA A 172 2.70 14.83 15.39
CA ALA A 172 1.42 15.54 15.46
C ALA A 172 0.75 15.71 14.09
N MET A 173 1.52 15.92 13.01
CA MET A 173 0.99 15.97 11.64
C MET A 173 0.35 14.63 11.24
N ALA A 174 1.06 13.52 11.51
CA ALA A 174 0.56 12.18 11.23
C ALA A 174 -0.70 11.86 12.05
N GLU A 175 -0.66 12.08 13.36
CA GLU A 175 -1.79 11.82 14.26
C GLU A 175 -3.02 12.65 13.90
N THR A 176 -2.86 13.94 13.64
CA THR A 176 -3.98 14.81 13.22
C THR A 176 -4.60 14.29 11.94
N THR A 177 -3.80 13.88 10.97
CA THR A 177 -4.29 13.33 9.70
C THR A 177 -5.05 12.03 9.90
N LEU A 178 -4.49 11.07 10.65
CA LEU A 178 -5.15 9.80 10.98
C LEU A 178 -6.47 10.00 11.75
N VAL A 179 -6.50 10.89 12.72
CA VAL A 179 -7.72 11.21 13.49
C VAL A 179 -8.78 11.82 12.57
N GLN A 180 -8.42 12.79 11.73
CA GLN A 180 -9.40 13.46 10.87
C GLN A 180 -9.92 12.57 9.74
N MET A 181 -9.08 11.69 9.17
CA MET A 181 -9.55 10.66 8.23
C MET A 181 -10.54 9.70 8.89
N TYR A 182 -10.26 9.24 10.12
CA TYR A 182 -11.20 8.38 10.86
C TYR A 182 -12.51 9.13 11.17
N ARG A 183 -12.43 10.41 11.58
CA ARG A 183 -13.63 11.21 11.88
C ARG A 183 -14.43 11.56 10.63
N GLY A 184 -13.78 11.64 9.47
CA GLY A 184 -14.43 11.96 8.20
C GLY A 184 -15.40 10.88 7.70
N GLY A 185 -16.07 11.20 6.60
CA GLY A 185 -16.89 10.25 5.84
C GLY A 185 -16.08 9.39 4.87
N ILE A 186 -14.78 9.67 4.71
CA ILE A 186 -13.85 8.78 3.99
C ILE A 186 -13.73 7.40 4.64
N PHE A 187 -13.87 7.32 5.96
CA PHE A 187 -14.02 6.07 6.69
C PHE A 187 -15.48 5.64 6.77
N ASP A 188 -15.78 4.41 6.35
CA ASP A 188 -17.13 3.89 6.45
C ASP A 188 -17.43 3.41 7.88
N HIS A 189 -18.08 4.26 8.66
CA HIS A 189 -18.43 4.00 10.06
C HIS A 189 -19.38 2.80 10.29
N ILE A 190 -20.01 2.29 9.23
CA ILE A 190 -20.95 1.17 9.32
C ILE A 190 -20.30 -0.12 8.81
N GLY A 191 -19.69 -0.08 7.62
CA GLY A 191 -19.09 -1.24 6.96
C GLY A 191 -17.59 -1.43 7.23
N GLY A 192 -16.89 -0.43 7.76
CA GLY A 192 -15.43 -0.39 7.83
C GLY A 192 -14.77 -0.14 6.48
N GLY A 193 -13.46 0.05 6.50
CA GLY A 193 -12.66 0.38 5.33
C GLY A 193 -12.74 1.85 4.94
N PHE A 194 -11.70 2.31 4.25
CA PHE A 194 -11.56 3.66 3.73
C PHE A 194 -11.86 3.70 2.23
N SER A 195 -12.48 4.79 1.82
CA SER A 195 -12.60 5.19 0.43
C SER A 195 -11.29 5.79 -0.06
N ARG A 196 -11.06 5.77 -1.37
CA ARG A 196 -9.78 6.09 -2.01
C ARG A 196 -9.25 7.49 -1.69
N TYR A 197 -10.13 8.48 -1.75
CA TYR A 197 -9.80 9.87 -1.44
C TYR A 197 -11.05 10.66 -1.05
N SER A 198 -10.86 11.87 -0.52
CA SER A 198 -11.95 12.81 -0.27
C SER A 198 -11.94 13.93 -1.29
N THR A 199 -13.11 14.28 -1.82
CA THR A 199 -13.26 15.39 -2.76
C THR A 199 -13.19 16.76 -2.08
N ASP A 200 -13.30 16.80 -0.75
CA ASP A 200 -13.20 18.02 0.05
C ASP A 200 -11.96 18.04 0.96
N GLY A 201 -11.78 19.15 1.66
CA GLY A 201 -10.66 19.34 2.58
C GLY A 201 -10.88 18.80 4.00
N GLN A 202 -12.10 18.39 4.35
CA GLN A 202 -12.51 17.96 5.69
C GLN A 202 -12.52 16.45 5.86
N TRP A 203 -12.24 15.70 4.79
CA TRP A 203 -12.39 14.24 4.72
C TRP A 203 -13.85 13.78 4.80
N LEU A 204 -14.82 14.68 4.53
CA LEU A 204 -16.24 14.38 4.68
C LEU A 204 -16.80 13.67 3.47
N VAL A 205 -16.64 14.24 2.28
CA VAL A 205 -17.19 13.68 1.04
C VAL A 205 -16.17 12.74 0.39
N PRO A 206 -16.41 11.42 0.38
CA PRO A 206 -15.51 10.47 -0.28
C PRO A 206 -15.77 10.41 -1.79
N HIS A 207 -14.73 10.04 -2.53
CA HIS A 207 -14.89 9.27 -3.75
C HIS A 207 -15.06 7.81 -3.32
N PHE A 208 -16.29 7.29 -3.36
CA PHE A 208 -16.74 6.13 -2.56
C PHE A 208 -16.07 4.78 -2.90
N GLU A 209 -15.27 4.72 -3.95
CA GLU A 209 -14.46 3.55 -4.32
C GLU A 209 -13.51 3.17 -3.18
N LYS A 210 -13.40 1.87 -2.88
CA LYS A 210 -12.50 1.35 -1.86
C LYS A 210 -11.50 0.37 -2.48
N MET A 211 -10.21 0.72 -2.41
CA MET A 211 -9.13 -0.08 -2.98
C MET A 211 -8.37 -0.86 -1.91
N LEU A 212 -7.90 -2.06 -2.26
CA LEU A 212 -7.14 -2.92 -1.36
C LEU A 212 -5.85 -2.25 -0.88
N TYR A 213 -5.11 -1.63 -1.79
CA TYR A 213 -3.82 -1.01 -1.47
C TYR A 213 -3.98 0.17 -0.50
N ASP A 214 -4.99 1.04 -0.69
CA ASP A 214 -5.25 2.16 0.22
C ASP A 214 -5.53 1.65 1.64
N ASN A 215 -6.38 0.64 1.75
CA ASN A 215 -6.75 0.03 3.02
C ASN A 215 -5.57 -0.71 3.67
N SER A 216 -4.72 -1.39 2.89
CA SER A 216 -3.51 -2.05 3.41
C SER A 216 -2.51 -1.04 4.00
N LEU A 217 -2.18 0.01 3.26
CA LEU A 217 -1.23 1.03 3.68
C LEU A 217 -1.77 1.85 4.86
N LEU A 218 -3.08 2.10 4.92
CA LEU A 218 -3.72 2.73 6.07
C LEU A 218 -3.65 1.84 7.32
N VAL A 219 -3.91 0.53 7.22
CA VAL A 219 -3.71 -0.40 8.35
C VAL A 219 -2.28 -0.29 8.86
N MET A 220 -1.27 -0.30 7.98
CA MET A 220 0.13 -0.15 8.39
C MET A 220 0.37 1.18 9.14
N ALA A 221 -0.16 2.30 8.65
CA ALA A 221 -0.01 3.60 9.31
C ALA A 221 -0.71 3.66 10.68
N TYR A 222 -1.94 3.15 10.79
CA TYR A 222 -2.67 3.07 12.06
C TYR A 222 -1.97 2.13 13.06
N ILE A 223 -1.44 1.00 12.61
CA ILE A 223 -0.69 0.07 13.47
C ILE A 223 0.62 0.71 13.96
N LYS A 224 1.36 1.44 13.11
CA LYS A 224 2.53 2.21 13.55
C LYS A 224 2.15 3.29 14.57
N ALA A 225 1.06 4.03 14.35
CA ALA A 225 0.57 5.02 15.31
C ALA A 225 0.16 4.38 16.64
N TYR A 226 -0.50 3.23 16.61
CA TYR A 226 -0.86 2.46 17.81
C TYR A 226 0.38 2.01 18.59
N GLY A 227 1.37 1.40 17.92
CA GLY A 227 2.60 0.95 18.55
C GLY A 227 3.41 2.09 19.17
N ARG A 228 3.38 3.29 18.57
CA ARG A 228 4.09 4.49 19.06
C ARG A 228 3.40 5.16 20.25
N THR A 229 2.07 5.27 20.20
CA THR A 229 1.31 6.13 21.13
C THR A 229 0.54 5.35 22.19
N GLY A 230 0.25 4.07 21.96
CA GLY A 230 -0.66 3.27 22.77
C GLY A 230 -2.13 3.68 22.70
N ARG A 231 -2.50 4.66 21.85
CA ARG A 231 -3.89 5.15 21.73
C ARG A 231 -4.77 4.09 21.07
N LYS A 232 -5.69 3.49 21.85
CA LYS A 232 -6.56 2.37 21.44
C LYS A 232 -7.35 2.60 20.15
N MET A 233 -7.75 3.85 19.88
CA MET A 233 -8.48 4.20 18.67
C MET A 233 -7.74 3.73 17.41
N TYR A 234 -6.42 3.88 17.34
CA TYR A 234 -5.66 3.49 16.15
C TYR A 234 -5.70 1.98 15.89
N GLY A 235 -5.55 1.17 16.95
CA GLY A 235 -5.70 -0.29 16.85
C GLY A 235 -7.11 -0.67 16.38
N CYS A 236 -8.14 -0.10 17.02
CA CYS A 236 -9.54 -0.31 16.64
C CYS A 236 -9.84 0.04 15.17
N VAL A 237 -9.31 1.14 14.64
CA VAL A 237 -9.50 1.51 13.23
C VAL A 237 -8.85 0.49 12.30
N ALA A 238 -7.61 0.05 12.60
CA ALA A 238 -6.94 -1.00 11.83
C ALA A 238 -7.76 -2.30 11.82
N GLU A 239 -8.31 -2.72 12.97
CA GLU A 239 -9.17 -3.90 13.05
C GLU A 239 -10.44 -3.77 12.22
N LYS A 240 -11.11 -2.60 12.24
CA LYS A 240 -12.30 -2.35 11.42
C LYS A 240 -12.00 -2.40 9.93
N VAL A 241 -10.82 -1.95 9.51
CA VAL A 241 -10.37 -2.07 8.11
C VAL A 241 -10.08 -3.53 7.75
N LEU A 242 -9.40 -4.28 8.62
CA LEU A 242 -9.10 -5.69 8.39
C LEU A 242 -10.37 -6.56 8.37
N GLU A 243 -11.37 -6.24 9.18
CA GLU A 243 -12.67 -6.90 9.11
C GLU A 243 -13.38 -6.62 7.78
N TYR A 244 -13.34 -5.37 7.30
CA TYR A 244 -13.85 -5.00 5.99
C TYR A 244 -13.19 -5.86 4.90
N VAL A 245 -11.86 -5.94 4.90
CA VAL A 245 -11.09 -6.75 3.93
C VAL A 245 -11.46 -8.23 4.04
N ARG A 246 -11.55 -8.77 5.26
CA ARG A 246 -11.93 -10.16 5.51
C ARG A 246 -13.31 -10.48 4.96
N ARG A 247 -14.27 -9.58 5.14
CA ARG A 247 -15.68 -9.79 4.79
C ARG A 247 -15.96 -9.54 3.31
N GLU A 248 -15.37 -8.49 2.74
CA GLU A 248 -15.73 -7.98 1.42
C GLU A 248 -14.72 -8.35 0.33
N LEU A 249 -13.43 -8.33 0.67
CA LEU A 249 -12.32 -8.41 -0.29
C LEU A 249 -11.55 -9.73 -0.21
N THR A 250 -11.96 -10.72 0.59
CA THR A 250 -11.24 -12.01 0.68
C THR A 250 -11.92 -13.08 -0.16
N ASP A 251 -11.17 -13.72 -1.05
CA ASP A 251 -11.58 -14.91 -1.79
C ASP A 251 -11.64 -16.14 -0.87
N SER A 252 -12.46 -17.11 -1.26
CA SER A 252 -12.58 -18.42 -0.60
C SER A 252 -11.26 -19.18 -0.44
N GLN A 253 -10.28 -18.96 -1.33
CA GLN A 253 -8.96 -19.59 -1.27
C GLN A 253 -7.91 -18.75 -0.52
N GLY A 254 -8.30 -17.56 -0.03
CA GLY A 254 -7.46 -16.72 0.84
C GLY A 254 -6.78 -15.52 0.19
N GLY A 255 -6.77 -15.41 -1.15
CA GLY A 255 -6.30 -14.21 -1.84
C GLY A 255 -7.26 -13.03 -1.64
N PHE A 256 -6.78 -11.80 -1.86
CA PHE A 256 -7.53 -10.57 -1.71
C PHE A 256 -7.86 -9.92 -3.06
N TYR A 257 -9.13 -9.58 -3.23
CA TYR A 257 -9.68 -8.84 -4.36
C TYR A 257 -9.23 -7.38 -4.36
N CYS A 258 -9.23 -6.76 -5.54
CA CYS A 258 -8.69 -5.43 -5.79
C CYS A 258 -9.48 -4.31 -5.11
N GLY A 259 -10.81 -4.38 -5.08
CA GLY A 259 -11.61 -3.33 -4.46
C GLY A 259 -13.11 -3.45 -4.65
N GLN A 260 -13.81 -2.41 -4.20
CA GLN A 260 -15.25 -2.20 -4.40
C GLN A 260 -15.49 -0.85 -5.07
N ASP A 261 -16.39 -0.85 -6.05
CA ASP A 261 -16.73 0.32 -6.86
C ASP A 261 -17.48 1.39 -6.04
N ALA A 262 -17.48 2.63 -6.54
CA ALA A 262 -18.18 3.77 -5.95
C ALA A 262 -19.68 3.82 -6.32
N ASP A 263 -20.05 3.18 -7.44
CA ASP A 263 -21.39 3.22 -8.02
C ASP A 263 -22.25 2.01 -7.60
N SER A 264 -23.52 2.28 -7.27
CA SER A 264 -24.58 1.26 -7.22
C SER A 264 -25.82 1.75 -7.99
N ASP A 265 -26.26 0.98 -8.99
CA ASP A 265 -27.39 1.29 -9.88
C ASP A 265 -27.27 2.59 -10.70
N GLY A 266 -26.06 2.99 -11.08
CA GLY A 266 -25.79 4.20 -11.86
C GLY A 266 -25.70 5.49 -11.04
N VAL A 267 -25.74 5.39 -9.70
CA VAL A 267 -25.68 6.50 -8.75
C VAL A 267 -24.54 6.30 -7.75
N GLU A 268 -23.52 7.14 -7.85
CA GLU A 268 -22.37 7.15 -6.93
C GLU A 268 -22.83 7.44 -5.49
N GLY A 269 -22.30 6.69 -4.52
CA GLY A 269 -22.55 6.94 -3.10
C GLY A 269 -23.92 6.49 -2.57
N LYS A 270 -24.88 6.10 -3.44
CA LYS A 270 -26.24 5.65 -3.06
C LYS A 270 -26.21 4.55 -2.00
N TYR A 271 -25.27 3.62 -2.08
CA TYR A 271 -25.09 2.56 -1.08
C TYR A 271 -24.77 3.12 0.33
N TYR A 272 -24.02 4.20 0.43
CA TYR A 272 -23.39 4.67 1.67
C TYR A 272 -24.21 5.71 2.46
N VAL A 273 -25.05 6.50 1.78
CA VAL A 273 -25.74 7.65 2.39
C VAL A 273 -27.13 7.33 2.94
N PHE A 274 -27.57 8.09 3.95
CA PHE A 274 -28.85 7.87 4.64
C PHE A 274 -29.65 9.16 4.89
N THR A 275 -30.97 9.02 5.01
CA THR A 275 -31.82 10.02 5.66
C THR A 275 -32.07 9.69 7.14
N GLN A 276 -32.48 10.67 7.95
CA GLN A 276 -32.85 10.42 9.35
C GLN A 276 -34.01 9.44 9.48
N GLU A 277 -34.97 9.50 8.55
CA GLU A 277 -36.14 8.63 8.51
C GLU A 277 -35.74 7.18 8.23
N GLU A 278 -34.80 6.95 7.30
CA GLU A 278 -34.26 5.61 7.03
C GLU A 278 -33.60 5.02 8.29
N ILE A 279 -32.74 5.78 8.97
CA ILE A 279 -32.08 5.33 10.21
C ILE A 279 -33.10 5.00 11.31
N ARG A 280 -34.10 5.86 11.53
CA ARG A 280 -35.14 5.66 12.56
C ARG A 280 -36.06 4.49 12.23
N ALA A 281 -36.34 4.23 10.97
CA ALA A 281 -37.13 3.07 10.54
C ALA A 281 -36.38 1.75 10.83
N VAL A 282 -35.07 1.71 10.58
CA VAL A 282 -34.25 0.50 10.77
C VAL A 282 -33.94 0.23 12.24
N LEU A 283 -33.55 1.27 12.99
CA LEU A 283 -33.08 1.13 14.38
C LEU A 283 -34.19 1.32 15.42
N GLY A 284 -35.35 1.84 15.00
CA GLY A 284 -36.38 2.33 15.89
C GLY A 284 -36.08 3.73 16.43
N GLU A 285 -37.09 4.33 17.05
CA GLU A 285 -37.11 5.76 17.36
C GLU A 285 -35.99 6.26 18.28
N LYS A 286 -35.72 5.54 19.37
CA LYS A 286 -34.70 5.96 20.34
C LYS A 286 -33.29 5.77 19.78
N ALA A 287 -32.95 4.53 19.39
CA ALA A 287 -31.63 4.19 18.87
C ALA A 287 -31.31 4.97 17.58
N GLY A 288 -32.29 5.15 16.69
CA GLY A 288 -32.10 5.93 15.47
C GLY A 288 -31.79 7.40 15.73
N ARG A 289 -32.42 8.04 16.72
CA ARG A 289 -32.08 9.43 17.10
C ARG A 289 -30.68 9.53 17.71
N ASP A 290 -30.29 8.56 18.53
CA ASP A 290 -28.97 8.53 19.15
C ASP A 290 -27.88 8.32 18.08
N PHE A 291 -28.10 7.37 17.15
CA PHE A 291 -27.22 7.15 16.00
C PHE A 291 -27.08 8.40 15.12
N CYS A 292 -28.20 9.05 14.77
CA CYS A 292 -28.18 10.26 13.96
C CYS A 292 -27.35 11.39 14.59
N ARG A 293 -27.49 11.59 15.91
CA ARG A 293 -26.69 12.58 16.65
C ARG A 293 -25.21 12.21 16.66
N GLN A 294 -24.91 10.94 16.87
CA GLN A 294 -23.54 10.44 16.99
C GLN A 294 -22.76 10.54 15.67
N TYR A 295 -23.43 10.26 14.54
CA TYR A 295 -22.81 10.16 13.21
C TYR A 295 -23.14 11.33 12.27
N GLY A 296 -23.61 12.46 12.80
CA GLY A 296 -23.86 13.66 12.01
C GLY A 296 -24.94 13.52 10.93
N ILE A 297 -25.96 12.68 11.16
CA ILE A 297 -27.07 12.48 10.22
C ILE A 297 -28.13 13.55 10.47
N THR A 298 -28.31 14.46 9.51
CA THR A 298 -29.24 15.59 9.63
C THR A 298 -30.41 15.47 8.64
N ARG A 299 -31.50 16.22 8.89
CA ARG A 299 -32.66 16.28 7.98
C ARG A 299 -32.32 16.91 6.63
N HIS A 300 -31.38 17.85 6.60
CA HIS A 300 -30.95 18.54 5.37
C HIS A 300 -29.91 17.74 4.58
N GLY A 301 -29.22 16.80 5.23
CA GLY A 301 -28.11 16.08 4.66
C GLY A 301 -26.81 16.89 4.66
N ASN A 302 -25.71 16.20 4.35
CA ASN A 302 -24.40 16.77 4.07
C ASN A 302 -23.89 16.38 2.66
N PHE A 303 -24.69 15.62 1.90
CA PHE A 303 -24.41 15.18 0.53
C PHE A 303 -25.72 14.94 -0.22
N GLU A 304 -26.03 15.77 -1.24
CA GLU A 304 -27.20 15.61 -2.12
C GLU A 304 -28.54 15.38 -1.40
N GLY A 305 -28.78 16.08 -0.29
CA GLY A 305 -30.00 15.95 0.52
C GLY A 305 -30.04 14.71 1.43
N ARG A 306 -28.97 13.92 1.47
CA ARG A 306 -28.74 12.79 2.38
C ARG A 306 -27.49 13.02 3.22
N SER A 307 -27.24 12.19 4.22
CA SER A 307 -26.07 12.28 5.08
C SER A 307 -25.11 11.12 4.87
N ILE A 308 -23.84 11.44 4.75
CA ILE A 308 -22.70 10.54 4.93
C ILE A 308 -22.45 10.43 6.45
N PRO A 309 -22.54 9.22 7.04
CA PRO A 309 -22.19 9.00 8.44
C PRO A 309 -20.74 9.43 8.71
N ASN A 310 -20.53 10.28 9.72
CA ASN A 310 -19.21 10.83 10.07
C ASN A 310 -19.18 11.24 11.56
N LEU A 311 -17.99 11.51 12.10
CA LEU A 311 -17.74 11.91 13.49
C LEU A 311 -17.10 13.29 13.61
N LEU A 312 -17.20 14.14 12.58
CA LEU A 312 -16.53 15.44 12.57
C LEU A 312 -17.02 16.35 13.71
N GLU A 313 -18.31 16.28 14.07
CA GLU A 313 -18.90 17.05 15.18
C GLU A 313 -18.97 16.26 16.50
N ASN A 314 -18.46 15.02 16.54
CA ASN A 314 -18.51 14.16 17.70
C ASN A 314 -17.17 14.20 18.44
N GLU A 315 -17.10 14.95 19.54
CA GLU A 315 -15.88 15.06 20.37
C GLU A 315 -15.55 13.77 21.14
N ASN A 316 -16.52 12.86 21.31
CA ASN A 316 -16.35 11.56 21.96
C ASN A 316 -16.05 10.44 20.94
N TYR A 317 -15.43 10.77 19.80
CA TYR A 317 -15.17 9.81 18.72
C TYR A 317 -14.29 8.62 19.16
N GLU A 318 -13.46 8.78 20.18
CA GLU A 318 -12.63 7.69 20.72
C GLU A 318 -13.45 6.64 21.48
N GLU A 319 -14.54 7.03 22.15
CA GLU A 319 -15.43 6.11 22.90
C GLU A 319 -16.11 5.08 21.98
N ILE A 320 -16.12 5.33 20.68
CA ILE A 320 -16.63 4.38 19.67
C ILE A 320 -15.73 3.14 19.57
N CYS A 321 -14.46 3.29 19.95
CA CYS A 321 -13.44 2.25 19.95
C CYS A 321 -13.15 1.69 21.36
N GLU A 322 -13.86 2.13 22.39
CA GLU A 322 -13.66 1.67 23.78
C GLU A 322 -14.50 0.44 24.15
N GLU A 323 -15.54 0.10 23.39
CA GLU A 323 -16.27 -1.17 23.55
C GLU A 323 -15.46 -2.33 22.93
N PRO A 324 -15.11 -3.40 23.70
CA PRO A 324 -14.26 -4.48 23.20
C PRO A 324 -14.84 -5.14 21.95
N TRP A 325 -14.02 -5.22 20.91
CA TRP A 325 -14.36 -5.85 19.65
C TRP A 325 -14.09 -7.37 19.74
N GLY A 326 -15.04 -8.10 20.33
CA GLY A 326 -15.03 -9.57 20.32
C GLY A 326 -14.01 -10.21 21.27
N GLY A 327 -14.24 -10.10 22.58
CA GLY A 327 -13.74 -11.09 23.53
C GLY A 327 -14.73 -12.25 23.59
N ASP A 328 -14.49 -13.32 22.83
CA ASP A 328 -15.04 -14.61 23.20
C ASP A 328 -14.25 -15.10 24.42
N ASP A 329 -14.98 -15.34 25.50
CA ASP A 329 -14.50 -15.98 26.72
C ASP A 329 -13.79 -17.30 26.33
N HIS A 330 -12.51 -17.42 26.67
CA HIS A 330 -11.75 -18.65 26.43
C HIS A 330 -12.36 -19.81 27.22
N GLY A 331 -13.09 -20.68 26.53
CA GLY A 331 -13.70 -21.87 27.12
C GLY A 331 -14.12 -22.94 26.11
N GLY A 332 -13.17 -23.54 25.40
CA GLY A 332 -13.29 -24.92 24.90
C GLY A 332 -13.97 -25.18 23.53
N ASN A 333 -13.23 -25.89 22.69
CA ASN A 333 -13.61 -26.77 21.58
C ASN A 333 -14.33 -26.25 20.30
N VAL A 334 -13.52 -26.22 19.22
CA VAL A 334 -13.66 -26.88 17.90
C VAL A 334 -14.98 -26.76 17.09
N CYS A 335 -14.81 -26.20 15.88
CA CYS A 335 -15.50 -26.40 14.59
C CYS A 335 -17.04 -26.54 14.54
N HIS A 336 -17.71 -25.48 14.09
CA HIS A 336 -18.48 -25.38 12.83
C HIS A 336 -19.39 -24.15 12.89
N GLY A 337 -19.29 -23.25 11.90
CA GLY A 337 -20.23 -22.13 11.70
C GLY A 337 -19.58 -20.76 11.86
N VAL A 338 -19.30 -20.11 10.73
CA VAL A 338 -18.89 -18.71 10.61
C VAL A 338 -19.90 -17.84 11.36
N ARG A 339 -19.49 -17.29 12.50
CA ARG A 339 -20.25 -16.26 13.23
C ARG A 339 -19.47 -14.95 13.14
N ASN A 340 -20.12 -13.95 12.54
CA ASN A 340 -19.62 -12.59 12.40
C ASN A 340 -19.33 -12.00 13.79
N SER A 341 -18.04 -11.93 14.15
CA SER A 341 -17.58 -11.41 15.43
C SER A 341 -17.64 -9.89 15.41
N PHE A 342 -18.70 -9.38 16.01
CA PHE A 342 -18.98 -7.96 16.19
C PHE A 342 -19.56 -7.85 17.61
N GLY A 343 -18.71 -7.60 18.61
CA GLY A 343 -19.11 -7.40 20.01
C GLY A 343 -19.58 -5.97 20.30
N GLY A 344 -20.57 -5.80 21.19
CA GLY A 344 -21.07 -4.50 21.69
C GLY A 344 -22.49 -4.11 21.21
N ARG A 345 -23.23 -3.33 22.00
CA ARG A 345 -24.61 -2.88 21.67
C ARG A 345 -24.61 -1.86 20.52
N LYS A 346 -23.58 -1.01 20.46
CA LYS A 346 -23.31 -0.10 19.33
C LYS A 346 -23.02 -0.86 18.03
N ASN A 347 -22.59 -2.12 18.15
CA ASN A 347 -22.30 -3.00 17.02
C ASN A 347 -23.56 -3.64 16.41
N GLU A 348 -24.67 -3.73 17.16
CA GLU A 348 -25.95 -4.20 16.62
C GLU A 348 -26.59 -3.19 15.67
N ASP A 349 -26.48 -1.90 15.97
CA ASP A 349 -27.04 -0.85 15.12
C ASP A 349 -26.31 -0.77 13.77
N CYS A 350 -24.97 -0.79 13.79
CA CYS A 350 -24.18 -0.86 12.56
C CYS A 350 -24.49 -2.14 11.75
N LYS A 351 -24.70 -3.30 12.39
CA LYS A 351 -25.13 -4.53 11.67
C LYS A 351 -26.47 -4.37 10.98
N LYS A 352 -27.48 -3.82 11.66
CA LYS A 352 -28.82 -3.63 11.08
C LYS A 352 -28.76 -2.66 9.89
N LEU A 353 -28.02 -1.57 10.04
CA LEU A 353 -27.81 -0.61 8.94
C LEU A 353 -27.00 -1.21 7.81
N TYR A 354 -26.00 -2.05 8.12
CA TYR A 354 -25.24 -2.78 7.12
C TYR A 354 -26.14 -3.72 6.30
N GLN A 355 -26.99 -4.51 6.98
CA GLN A 355 -27.95 -5.37 6.30
C GLN A 355 -28.93 -4.56 5.44
N TYR A 356 -29.43 -3.45 5.97
CA TYR A 356 -30.28 -2.54 5.20
C TYR A 356 -29.59 -2.01 3.93
N ARG A 357 -28.28 -1.70 3.97
CA ARG A 357 -27.54 -1.30 2.77
C ARG A 357 -27.51 -2.41 1.73
N LEU A 358 -27.22 -3.65 2.14
CA LEU A 358 -27.19 -4.82 1.26
C LEU A 358 -28.54 -5.10 0.60
N ASP A 359 -29.65 -4.91 1.33
CA ASP A 359 -30.99 -5.11 0.80
C ASP A 359 -31.40 -3.97 -0.17
N ARG A 360 -30.85 -2.76 0.01
CA ARG A 360 -31.16 -1.56 -0.77
C ARG A 360 -30.41 -1.48 -2.09
N ALA A 361 -29.13 -1.85 -2.10
CA ALA A 361 -28.24 -1.71 -3.25
C ALA A 361 -27.05 -2.68 -3.15
N ARG A 362 -26.43 -2.98 -4.30
CA ARG A 362 -25.23 -3.83 -4.37
C ARG A 362 -24.09 -3.04 -5.01
N LEU A 363 -22.90 -3.17 -4.44
CA LEU A 363 -21.66 -2.65 -5.03
C LEU A 363 -21.04 -3.72 -5.94
N HIS A 364 -20.50 -3.28 -7.08
CA HIS A 364 -19.63 -4.12 -7.87
C HIS A 364 -18.30 -4.31 -7.11
N LYS A 365 -17.73 -5.50 -7.26
CA LYS A 365 -16.44 -5.86 -6.67
C LYS A 365 -15.50 -6.16 -7.82
N ASP A 366 -14.35 -5.50 -7.81
CA ASP A 366 -13.25 -5.90 -8.68
C ASP A 366 -12.61 -7.16 -8.09
N ASP A 367 -12.96 -8.30 -8.68
CA ASP A 367 -12.55 -9.63 -8.25
C ASP A 367 -11.21 -10.09 -8.83
N LYS A 368 -10.45 -9.20 -9.48
CA LYS A 368 -9.03 -9.45 -9.76
C LYS A 368 -8.24 -9.56 -8.46
N ILE A 369 -7.23 -10.42 -8.45
CA ILE A 369 -6.24 -10.54 -7.38
C ILE A 369 -4.88 -10.21 -7.99
N LEU A 370 -4.26 -9.13 -7.53
CA LEU A 370 -2.93 -8.66 -7.98
C LEU A 370 -1.85 -9.01 -6.96
N VAL A 371 -0.69 -9.49 -7.43
CA VAL A 371 0.43 -9.88 -6.56
C VAL A 371 0.90 -8.71 -5.71
N SER A 372 1.21 -7.57 -6.32
CA SER A 372 1.69 -6.38 -5.60
C SER A 372 0.73 -5.92 -4.50
N TRP A 373 -0.57 -5.83 -4.77
CA TRP A 373 -1.56 -5.35 -3.80
C TRP A 373 -1.82 -6.34 -2.67
N ASN A 374 -1.80 -7.64 -2.99
CA ASN A 374 -1.85 -8.68 -1.97
C ASN A 374 -0.58 -8.67 -1.11
N GLY A 375 0.59 -8.37 -1.71
CA GLY A 375 1.84 -8.14 -0.97
C GLY A 375 1.68 -7.09 0.12
N TRP A 376 1.10 -5.93 -0.21
CA TRP A 376 0.81 -4.89 0.78
C TRP A 376 -0.18 -5.35 1.87
N MET A 377 -1.25 -6.05 1.51
CA MET A 377 -2.21 -6.55 2.50
C MET A 377 -1.61 -7.64 3.41
N ILE A 378 -0.71 -8.48 2.88
CA ILE A 378 0.06 -9.46 3.68
C ILE A 378 0.94 -8.72 4.69
N CYS A 379 1.67 -7.67 4.27
CA CYS A 379 2.43 -6.81 5.18
C CYS A 379 1.54 -6.23 6.29
N ALA A 380 0.40 -5.64 5.91
CA ALA A 380 -0.55 -5.04 6.84
C ALA A 380 -1.10 -6.04 7.87
N CYS A 381 -1.50 -7.23 7.41
CA CYS A 381 -2.01 -8.31 8.27
C CYS A 381 -0.93 -8.86 9.22
N ALA A 382 0.30 -9.06 8.73
CA ALA A 382 1.43 -9.51 9.54
C ALA A 382 1.75 -8.50 10.65
N MET A 383 1.90 -7.22 10.28
CA MET A 383 2.14 -6.13 11.23
C MET A 383 1.02 -6.01 12.27
N ALA A 384 -0.24 -6.04 11.84
CA ALA A 384 -1.38 -5.99 12.76
C ALA A 384 -1.39 -7.18 13.73
N GLY A 385 -1.10 -8.39 13.24
CA GLY A 385 -1.03 -9.58 14.09
C GLY A 385 0.06 -9.48 15.17
N ALA A 386 1.24 -8.97 14.81
CA ALA A 386 2.35 -8.80 15.75
C ALA A 386 2.11 -7.67 16.78
N VAL A 387 1.54 -6.55 16.32
CA VAL A 387 1.38 -5.36 17.19
C VAL A 387 0.13 -5.47 18.07
N LEU A 388 -0.98 -6.01 17.56
CA LEU A 388 -2.23 -6.20 18.31
C LEU A 388 -2.24 -7.50 19.13
N GLY A 389 -1.31 -8.43 18.86
CA GLY A 389 -1.28 -9.74 19.51
C GLY A 389 -2.35 -10.71 19.01
N GLU A 390 -2.85 -10.50 17.79
CA GLU A 390 -4.02 -11.20 17.23
C GLU A 390 -3.61 -12.17 16.10
N LYS A 391 -3.46 -13.46 16.45
CA LYS A 391 -3.00 -14.50 15.50
C LYS A 391 -3.85 -14.60 14.23
N ARG A 392 -5.14 -14.29 14.31
CA ARG A 392 -6.07 -14.32 13.16
C ARG A 392 -5.58 -13.49 11.96
N TYR A 393 -4.88 -12.38 12.21
CA TYR A 393 -4.35 -11.52 11.14
C TYR A 393 -3.12 -12.13 10.50
N VAL A 394 -2.23 -12.76 11.29
CA VAL A 394 -1.11 -13.55 10.74
C VAL A 394 -1.65 -14.70 9.89
N ASP A 395 -2.72 -15.38 10.34
CA ASP A 395 -3.33 -16.46 9.57
C ASP A 395 -3.96 -15.96 8.25
N MET A 396 -4.50 -14.74 8.22
CA MET A 396 -4.95 -14.10 6.97
C MET A 396 -3.78 -13.88 6.01
N ALA A 397 -2.66 -13.35 6.52
CA ALA A 397 -1.44 -13.11 5.74
C ALA A 397 -0.88 -14.43 5.15
N VAL A 398 -0.78 -15.49 5.95
CA VAL A 398 -0.29 -16.81 5.52
C VAL A 398 -1.18 -17.44 4.44
N ARG A 399 -2.50 -17.31 4.55
CA ARG A 399 -3.41 -17.84 3.51
C ARG A 399 -3.27 -17.09 2.18
N ALA A 400 -3.16 -15.77 2.22
CA ALA A 400 -2.96 -14.97 1.02
C ALA A 400 -1.60 -15.25 0.36
N GLU A 401 -0.55 -15.42 1.16
CA GLU A 401 0.77 -15.87 0.68
C GLU A 401 0.67 -17.22 -0.03
N ALA A 402 0.03 -18.21 0.60
CA ALA A 402 -0.16 -19.53 0.02
C ALA A 402 -0.97 -19.49 -1.30
N PHE A 403 -1.94 -18.58 -1.41
CA PHE A 403 -2.65 -18.32 -2.65
C PHE A 403 -1.70 -17.83 -3.75
N ILE A 404 -0.89 -16.79 -3.48
CA ILE A 404 0.07 -16.26 -4.45
C ILE A 404 1.03 -17.37 -4.90
N ASN A 405 1.62 -18.09 -3.95
CA ASN A 405 2.59 -19.14 -4.26
C ASN A 405 2.02 -20.27 -5.12
N SER A 406 0.75 -20.62 -4.92
CA SER A 406 0.10 -21.74 -5.62
C SER A 406 -0.56 -21.34 -6.95
N ARG A 407 -1.02 -20.09 -7.10
CA ARG A 407 -1.80 -19.63 -8.26
C ARG A 407 -1.05 -18.66 -9.16
N LEU A 408 -0.17 -17.85 -8.59
CA LEU A 408 0.48 -16.71 -9.26
C LEU A 408 1.97 -16.92 -9.49
N VAL A 409 2.50 -18.13 -9.20
CA VAL A 409 3.84 -18.55 -9.62
C VAL A 409 3.70 -19.54 -10.78
N LYS A 410 4.28 -19.22 -11.94
CA LYS A 410 4.33 -20.10 -13.11
C LYS A 410 5.75 -20.14 -13.67
N ASN A 411 6.26 -21.35 -13.92
CA ASN A 411 7.58 -21.57 -14.51
C ASN A 411 8.72 -20.77 -13.83
N GLY A 412 8.66 -20.63 -12.50
CA GLY A 412 9.65 -19.89 -11.72
C GLY A 412 9.54 -18.35 -11.80
N ARG A 413 8.46 -17.82 -12.38
CA ARG A 413 8.17 -16.37 -12.48
C ARG A 413 6.86 -16.03 -11.77
N LEU A 414 6.75 -14.79 -11.32
CA LEU A 414 5.49 -14.23 -10.83
C LEU A 414 4.61 -13.82 -12.01
N MET A 415 3.32 -14.08 -11.87
CA MET A 415 2.26 -13.54 -12.72
C MET A 415 1.74 -12.24 -12.11
N VAL A 416 1.16 -11.35 -12.92
CA VAL A 416 0.58 -10.09 -12.41
C VAL A 416 -0.70 -10.34 -11.63
N ARG A 417 -1.62 -11.10 -12.25
CA ARG A 417 -3.01 -11.18 -11.78
C ARG A 417 -3.62 -12.57 -11.88
N CYS A 418 -4.58 -12.84 -11.00
CA CYS A 418 -5.47 -13.99 -11.06
C CYS A 418 -6.92 -13.51 -11.06
N ARG A 419 -7.74 -14.03 -11.97
CA ARG A 419 -9.19 -13.78 -12.02
C ARG A 419 -9.89 -15.04 -12.51
N ASP A 420 -10.94 -15.47 -11.83
CA ASP A 420 -11.68 -16.71 -12.18
C ASP A 420 -10.79 -17.95 -12.37
N GLY A 421 -9.70 -18.03 -11.60
CA GLY A 421 -8.71 -19.12 -11.69
C GLY A 421 -7.69 -18.97 -12.84
N ASP A 422 -7.85 -17.97 -13.71
CA ASP A 422 -6.88 -17.64 -14.74
C ASP A 422 -5.80 -16.70 -14.21
N ALA A 423 -4.57 -17.21 -14.14
CA ALA A 423 -3.38 -16.43 -13.82
C ALA A 423 -2.66 -15.98 -15.09
N ALA A 424 -2.55 -14.66 -15.30
CA ALA A 424 -2.00 -14.07 -16.52
C ALA A 424 -1.16 -12.81 -16.25
N GLY A 425 -0.45 -12.37 -17.30
CA GLY A 425 0.48 -11.24 -17.26
C GLY A 425 1.82 -11.60 -16.61
N GLU A 426 2.93 -11.11 -17.15
CA GLU A 426 4.26 -11.28 -16.54
C GLU A 426 4.48 -10.25 -15.43
N GLY A 427 4.85 -10.72 -14.23
CA GLY A 427 5.07 -9.88 -13.06
C GLY A 427 6.02 -8.70 -13.34
N LYS A 428 5.67 -7.54 -12.82
CA LYS A 428 6.43 -6.29 -12.93
C LYS A 428 7.23 -6.04 -11.66
N LEU A 429 8.09 -5.02 -11.67
CA LEU A 429 8.93 -4.67 -10.52
C LEU A 429 8.13 -4.62 -9.21
N ASP A 430 6.95 -4.00 -9.24
CA ASP A 430 6.08 -3.87 -8.07
C ASP A 430 5.67 -5.22 -7.50
N ASP A 431 5.39 -6.22 -8.34
CA ASP A 431 5.00 -7.56 -7.91
C ASP A 431 6.15 -8.27 -7.19
N TYR A 432 7.36 -8.21 -7.74
CA TYR A 432 8.54 -8.81 -7.12
C TYR A 432 8.93 -8.10 -5.83
N ALA A 433 8.93 -6.76 -5.83
CA ALA A 433 9.32 -5.96 -4.68
C ALA A 433 8.32 -6.13 -3.53
N CYS A 434 7.02 -5.98 -3.79
CA CYS A 434 5.99 -6.09 -2.76
C CYS A 434 5.86 -7.53 -2.23
N TYR A 435 5.99 -8.55 -3.08
CA TYR A 435 5.93 -9.94 -2.61
C TYR A 435 7.17 -10.34 -1.82
N SER A 436 8.36 -9.88 -2.22
CA SER A 436 9.58 -10.08 -1.43
C SER A 436 9.47 -9.40 -0.06
N LEU A 437 8.93 -8.18 -0.02
CA LEU A 437 8.68 -7.48 1.24
C LEU A 437 7.66 -8.24 2.11
N ALA A 438 6.58 -8.74 1.52
CA ALA A 438 5.56 -9.52 2.23
C ALA A 438 6.12 -10.80 2.86
N LEU A 439 7.01 -11.51 2.16
CA LEU A 439 7.72 -12.67 2.69
C LEU A 439 8.67 -12.27 3.83
N LEU A 440 9.36 -11.13 3.71
CA LEU A 440 10.18 -10.60 4.81
C LEU A 440 9.35 -10.21 6.04
N GLU A 441 8.15 -9.67 5.87
CA GLU A 441 7.24 -9.39 7.00
C GLU A 441 6.71 -10.68 7.63
N LEU A 442 6.37 -11.70 6.83
CA LEU A 442 6.01 -13.02 7.36
C LEU A 442 7.16 -13.67 8.12
N TYR A 443 8.40 -13.58 7.61
CA TYR A 443 9.57 -13.98 8.37
C TYR A 443 9.70 -13.20 9.67
N ARG A 444 9.50 -11.88 9.65
CA ARG A 444 9.64 -11.04 10.85
C ARG A 444 8.66 -11.39 11.97
N VAL A 445 7.46 -11.86 11.64
CA VAL A 445 6.42 -12.18 12.64
C VAL A 445 6.33 -13.67 12.99
N THR A 446 6.85 -14.56 12.14
CA THR A 446 6.81 -16.01 12.37
C THR A 446 8.18 -16.62 12.65
N PHE A 447 9.25 -15.94 12.25
CA PHE A 447 10.63 -16.41 12.19
C PHE A 447 10.84 -17.73 11.45
N GLN A 448 9.92 -18.09 10.54
CA GLN A 448 10.08 -19.26 9.68
C GLN A 448 11.09 -18.96 8.57
N ALA A 449 12.24 -19.65 8.60
CA ALA A 449 13.35 -19.43 7.67
C ALA A 449 12.98 -19.64 6.18
N ASP A 450 11.93 -20.42 5.88
CA ASP A 450 11.45 -20.61 4.50
C ASP A 450 10.98 -19.29 3.87
N TYR A 451 10.32 -18.41 4.63
CA TYR A 451 9.93 -17.10 4.12
C TYR A 451 11.15 -16.23 3.77
N LEU A 452 12.18 -16.22 4.62
CA LEU A 452 13.43 -15.51 4.34
C LEU A 452 14.14 -16.07 3.11
N LYS A 453 14.21 -17.40 3.00
CA LYS A 453 14.79 -18.09 1.83
C LYS A 453 14.08 -17.70 0.54
N ARG A 454 12.74 -17.71 0.55
CA ARG A 454 11.93 -17.37 -0.63
C ARG A 454 12.02 -15.88 -0.96
N ALA A 455 12.03 -15.01 0.04
CA ALA A 455 12.26 -13.58 -0.16
C ALA A 455 13.61 -13.31 -0.83
N ALA A 456 14.68 -13.95 -0.35
CA ALA A 456 16.00 -13.85 -0.97
C ALA A 456 15.98 -14.34 -2.43
N ALA A 457 15.35 -15.48 -2.71
CA ALA A 457 15.24 -16.00 -4.08
C ALA A 457 14.48 -15.05 -5.04
N TRP A 458 13.36 -14.47 -4.59
CA TRP A 458 12.63 -13.50 -5.40
C TRP A 458 13.39 -12.19 -5.59
N ALA A 459 14.14 -11.74 -4.57
CA ALA A 459 15.01 -10.59 -4.68
C ALA A 459 16.21 -10.83 -5.63
N GLU A 460 16.70 -12.07 -5.75
CA GLU A 460 17.71 -12.44 -6.75
C GLU A 460 17.15 -12.27 -8.16
N ILE A 461 15.95 -12.80 -8.43
CA ILE A 461 15.27 -12.63 -9.73
C ILE A 461 14.99 -11.15 -9.99
N MET A 462 14.50 -10.41 -8.98
CA MET A 462 14.27 -8.96 -9.09
C MET A 462 15.54 -8.21 -9.49
N THR A 463 16.66 -8.53 -8.86
CA THR A 463 17.96 -7.90 -9.15
C THR A 463 18.49 -8.32 -10.51
N GLU A 464 18.31 -9.57 -10.91
CA GLU A 464 18.78 -10.05 -12.20
C GLU A 464 18.04 -9.39 -13.37
N GLN A 465 16.73 -9.21 -13.23
CA GLN A 465 15.83 -8.95 -14.37
C GLN A 465 15.46 -7.48 -14.53
N PHE A 466 15.49 -6.73 -13.44
CA PHE A 466 14.99 -5.36 -13.41
C PHE A 466 16.08 -4.34 -13.04
N PHE A 467 17.16 -4.74 -12.35
CA PHE A 467 18.17 -3.79 -11.89
C PHE A 467 19.11 -3.32 -13.00
N ASP A 468 19.26 -2.00 -13.12
CA ASP A 468 20.29 -1.40 -13.96
C ASP A 468 21.65 -1.44 -13.25
N ARG A 469 22.50 -2.38 -13.68
CA ARG A 469 23.83 -2.57 -13.10
C ARG A 469 24.79 -1.41 -13.37
N GLU A 470 24.57 -0.63 -14.41
CA GLU A 470 25.43 0.49 -14.78
C GLU A 470 25.08 1.73 -13.95
N ARG A 471 23.79 2.06 -13.83
CA ARG A 471 23.34 3.37 -13.32
C ARG A 471 22.54 3.29 -12.01
N GLY A 472 22.25 2.09 -11.52
CA GLY A 472 21.32 1.89 -10.41
C GLY A 472 19.86 2.15 -10.83
N GLY A 473 18.94 1.88 -9.91
CA GLY A 473 17.51 1.90 -10.22
C GLY A 473 17.03 0.59 -10.86
N PHE A 474 15.75 0.33 -10.70
CA PHE A 474 15.06 -0.82 -11.27
C PHE A 474 14.08 -0.38 -12.36
N TYR A 475 14.16 -1.06 -13.50
CA TYR A 475 13.19 -0.93 -14.59
C TYR A 475 11.86 -1.58 -14.21
N LEU A 476 10.76 -1.07 -14.75
CA LEU A 476 9.41 -1.53 -14.39
C LEU A 476 9.08 -2.94 -14.91
N TYR A 477 9.62 -3.33 -16.07
CA TYR A 477 9.45 -4.66 -16.66
C TYR A 477 10.78 -5.38 -16.88
N ALA A 478 10.71 -6.71 -16.95
CA ALA A 478 11.88 -7.60 -17.02
C ALA A 478 12.68 -7.41 -18.32
N GLU A 479 13.99 -7.65 -18.25
CA GLU A 479 14.89 -7.55 -19.39
C GLU A 479 14.51 -8.52 -20.53
N ASP A 480 14.06 -9.72 -20.18
CA ASP A 480 13.64 -10.76 -21.14
C ASP A 480 12.14 -10.67 -21.52
N GLY A 481 11.43 -9.65 -21.03
CA GLY A 481 10.01 -9.44 -21.30
C GLY A 481 9.72 -8.69 -22.61
N GLU A 482 8.44 -8.39 -22.84
CA GLU A 482 7.98 -7.53 -23.95
C GLU A 482 8.70 -6.17 -23.93
N GLN A 483 9.33 -5.80 -25.04
CA GLN A 483 10.06 -4.53 -25.15
C GLN A 483 9.14 -3.42 -25.64
N LEU A 484 8.96 -2.39 -24.80
CA LEU A 484 8.24 -1.16 -25.13
C LEU A 484 9.21 -0.10 -25.69
N ILE A 485 8.69 1.10 -26.00
CA ILE A 485 9.47 2.21 -26.59
C ILE A 485 10.69 2.56 -25.74
N VAL A 486 10.51 2.57 -24.42
CA VAL A 486 11.53 2.80 -23.39
C VAL A 486 11.27 1.90 -22.18
N ARG A 487 12.31 1.63 -21.39
CA ARG A 487 12.18 0.99 -20.07
C ARG A 487 12.20 2.08 -19.01
N THR A 488 11.04 2.38 -18.43
CA THR A 488 10.95 3.41 -17.38
C THR A 488 11.37 2.86 -16.03
N LYS A 489 11.90 3.76 -15.19
CA LYS A 489 12.20 3.52 -13.78
C LYS A 489 11.34 4.49 -12.97
N GLU A 490 10.23 4.01 -12.45
CA GLU A 490 9.32 4.82 -11.64
C GLU A 490 9.85 4.92 -10.21
N THR A 491 9.95 6.14 -9.67
CA THR A 491 10.42 6.42 -8.30
C THR A 491 9.42 7.21 -7.49
N TYR A 492 8.37 7.75 -8.12
CA TYR A 492 7.38 8.56 -7.43
C TYR A 492 6.44 7.69 -6.60
N ASP A 493 6.42 7.95 -5.29
CA ASP A 493 5.51 7.28 -4.35
C ASP A 493 4.16 8.00 -4.37
N GLY A 494 3.34 7.68 -5.38
CA GLY A 494 2.00 8.23 -5.58
C GLY A 494 0.95 7.68 -4.61
N ALA A 495 -0.09 7.03 -5.12
CA ALA A 495 -1.09 6.36 -4.27
C ALA A 495 -0.51 5.16 -3.50
N MET A 496 0.54 4.55 -4.06
CA MET A 496 1.34 3.49 -3.44
C MET A 496 2.82 3.88 -3.53
N PRO A 497 3.68 3.32 -2.66
CA PRO A 497 5.12 3.36 -2.87
C PRO A 497 5.50 2.76 -4.23
N SER A 498 6.47 3.39 -4.90
CA SER A 498 7.02 2.87 -6.16
C SER A 498 7.79 1.57 -5.94
N GLY A 499 7.81 0.68 -6.93
CA GLY A 499 8.63 -0.53 -6.89
C GLY A 499 10.10 -0.27 -6.59
N ASN A 500 10.65 0.88 -7.01
CA ASN A 500 12.02 1.29 -6.67
C ASN A 500 12.20 1.58 -5.18
N SER A 501 11.25 2.28 -4.56
CA SER A 501 11.25 2.53 -3.11
C SER A 501 11.10 1.22 -2.33
N VAL A 502 10.22 0.32 -2.77
CA VAL A 502 10.01 -0.98 -2.11
C VAL A 502 11.23 -1.90 -2.28
N ALA A 503 11.84 -1.94 -3.47
CA ALA A 503 13.04 -2.70 -3.73
C ALA A 503 14.21 -2.26 -2.83
N ALA A 504 14.36 -0.95 -2.59
CA ALA A 504 15.34 -0.44 -1.64
C ALA A 504 15.10 -1.01 -0.23
N GLN A 505 13.85 -1.02 0.24
CA GLN A 505 13.51 -1.58 1.56
C GLN A 505 13.76 -3.09 1.64
N VAL A 506 13.46 -3.84 0.57
CA VAL A 506 13.74 -5.29 0.49
C VAL A 506 15.24 -5.55 0.60
N LEU A 507 16.05 -4.85 -0.20
CA LEU A 507 17.51 -4.99 -0.21
C LEU A 507 18.12 -4.59 1.14
N HIS A 508 17.61 -3.52 1.76
CA HIS A 508 18.03 -3.10 3.09
C HIS A 508 17.77 -4.17 4.14
N ARG A 509 16.55 -4.70 4.21
CA ARG A 509 16.19 -5.76 5.17
C ARG A 509 16.96 -7.05 4.93
N LEU A 510 17.15 -7.44 3.67
CA LEU A 510 18.00 -8.60 3.36
C LEU A 510 19.44 -8.35 3.82
N THR A 511 20.00 -7.16 3.59
CA THR A 511 21.34 -6.80 4.08
C THR A 511 21.43 -6.93 5.60
N GLN A 512 20.46 -6.38 6.34
CA GLN A 512 20.44 -6.43 7.80
C GLN A 512 20.26 -7.85 8.36
N ILE A 513 19.40 -8.67 7.75
CA ILE A 513 19.08 -10.02 8.26
C ILE A 513 20.17 -11.04 7.88
N THR A 514 20.77 -10.89 6.70
CA THR A 514 21.70 -11.89 6.16
C THR A 514 23.17 -11.54 6.34
N GLY A 515 23.50 -10.25 6.48
CA GLY A 515 24.88 -9.76 6.46
C GLY A 515 25.59 -9.95 5.11
N GLU A 516 24.85 -10.32 4.05
CA GLU A 516 25.45 -10.66 2.76
C GLU A 516 25.77 -9.41 1.92
N VAL A 517 27.04 -9.28 1.56
CA VAL A 517 27.59 -8.14 0.80
C VAL A 517 26.93 -7.95 -0.57
N LYS A 518 26.38 -9.03 -1.16
CA LYS A 518 25.69 -8.96 -2.46
C LYS A 518 24.48 -8.01 -2.42
N TRP A 519 23.73 -8.01 -1.31
CA TRP A 519 22.58 -7.14 -1.14
C TRP A 519 23.00 -5.70 -0.90
N GLN A 520 24.02 -5.51 -0.04
CA GLN A 520 24.57 -4.21 0.28
C GLN A 520 25.03 -3.46 -0.98
N LYS A 521 25.72 -4.13 -1.91
CA LYS A 521 26.21 -3.52 -3.16
C LYS A 521 25.08 -3.02 -4.08
N VAL A 522 23.97 -3.76 -4.14
CA VAL A 522 22.81 -3.37 -4.96
C VAL A 522 22.06 -2.24 -4.26
N LEU A 523 21.88 -2.34 -2.94
CA LEU A 523 21.27 -1.31 -2.11
C LEU A 523 22.00 0.03 -2.23
N GLU A 524 23.33 0.02 -2.15
CA GLU A 524 24.14 1.24 -2.27
C GLU A 524 23.83 1.96 -3.59
N LYS A 525 23.99 1.29 -4.73
CA LYS A 525 23.65 1.85 -6.04
C LYS A 525 22.19 2.31 -6.14
N GLN A 526 21.26 1.57 -5.53
CA GLN A 526 19.85 1.93 -5.51
C GLN A 526 19.62 3.24 -4.73
N LEU A 527 20.27 3.42 -3.59
CA LEU A 527 20.13 4.63 -2.79
C LEU A 527 20.71 5.86 -3.49
N TYR A 528 21.84 5.72 -4.18
CA TYR A 528 22.39 6.83 -4.97
C TYR A 528 21.48 7.23 -6.15
N TYR A 529 20.86 6.23 -6.79
CA TYR A 529 19.87 6.48 -7.83
C TYR A 529 18.63 7.20 -7.26
N LEU A 530 18.08 6.71 -6.16
CA LEU A 530 16.93 7.34 -5.49
C LEU A 530 17.26 8.75 -5.01
N ALA A 531 18.43 8.98 -4.40
CA ALA A 531 18.86 10.30 -3.96
C ALA A 531 18.90 11.30 -5.12
N GLY A 532 19.38 10.89 -6.30
CA GLY A 532 19.36 11.73 -7.49
C GLY A 532 17.96 11.96 -8.06
N ALA A 533 17.06 10.97 -7.96
CA ALA A 533 15.67 11.09 -8.39
C ALA A 533 14.83 12.03 -7.49
N MET A 534 15.18 12.13 -6.20
CA MET A 534 14.50 12.97 -5.21
C MET A 534 14.73 14.48 -5.36
N ASP A 535 15.63 14.90 -6.26
CA ASP A 535 16.06 16.29 -6.38
C ASP A 535 14.87 17.26 -6.55
N GLY A 536 14.82 18.29 -5.71
CA GLY A 536 13.74 19.28 -5.66
C GLY A 536 12.45 18.83 -4.95
N TYR A 537 12.08 17.55 -4.99
CA TYR A 537 10.80 17.06 -4.44
C TYR A 537 10.90 15.73 -3.66
N PRO A 538 11.70 15.66 -2.58
CA PRO A 538 11.88 14.44 -1.80
C PRO A 538 10.60 13.97 -1.07
N SER A 539 9.66 14.86 -0.74
CA SER A 539 8.37 14.46 -0.13
C SER A 539 7.51 13.58 -1.03
N GLY A 540 7.77 13.55 -2.35
CA GLY A 540 7.14 12.61 -3.27
C GLY A 540 7.70 11.19 -3.21
N HIS A 541 8.72 10.94 -2.40
CA HIS A 541 9.47 9.66 -2.35
C HIS A 541 9.61 9.17 -0.88
N SER A 542 8.57 9.42 -0.07
CA SER A 542 8.56 9.16 1.38
C SER A 542 8.94 7.73 1.77
N TYR A 543 8.57 6.73 0.97
CA TYR A 543 8.90 5.33 1.28
C TYR A 543 10.37 5.03 0.98
N GLY A 544 10.93 5.58 -0.10
CA GLY A 544 12.37 5.52 -0.35
C GLY A 544 13.19 6.26 0.72
N LEU A 545 12.66 7.36 1.26
CA LEU A 545 13.27 8.08 2.37
C LEU A 545 13.24 7.29 3.69
N LEU A 546 12.26 6.40 3.92
CA LEU A 546 12.28 5.48 5.06
C LEU A 546 13.52 4.60 5.00
N THR A 547 13.80 3.99 3.84
CA THR A 547 15.02 3.19 3.65
C THR A 547 16.28 4.02 3.81
N MET A 548 16.29 5.25 3.28
CA MET A 548 17.43 6.16 3.42
C MET A 548 17.70 6.47 4.89
N MET A 549 16.67 6.71 5.70
CA MET A 549 16.81 6.83 7.15
C MET A 549 17.34 5.53 7.76
N ASP A 550 16.77 4.36 7.42
CA ASP A 550 17.20 3.06 7.95
C ASP A 550 18.69 2.77 7.70
N VAL A 551 19.28 3.30 6.63
CA VAL A 551 20.70 3.16 6.32
C VAL A 551 21.57 4.24 6.97
N LEU A 552 21.11 5.48 7.03
CA LEU A 552 21.91 6.61 7.52
C LEU A 552 21.89 6.76 9.04
N TYR A 553 20.92 6.17 9.74
CA TYR A 553 20.90 6.12 11.20
C TYR A 553 21.50 4.81 11.73
N PRO A 554 22.03 4.81 12.97
CA PRO A 554 22.50 3.60 13.62
C PRO A 554 21.42 2.52 13.67
N THR A 555 21.79 1.30 13.28
CA THR A 555 20.91 0.13 13.31
C THR A 555 21.15 -0.68 14.58
N LYS A 556 20.12 -1.41 15.02
CA LYS A 556 20.16 -2.33 16.16
C LYS A 556 19.90 -3.74 15.63
N GLU A 557 20.68 -4.70 16.09
CA GLU A 557 20.53 -6.10 15.69
C GLU A 557 20.39 -6.99 16.92
N LEU A 558 19.31 -7.76 16.96
CA LEU A 558 19.02 -8.73 18.00
C LEU A 558 19.03 -10.15 17.43
N VAL A 559 20.03 -10.94 17.81
CA VAL A 559 20.02 -12.39 17.56
C VAL A 559 19.47 -13.09 18.80
N CYS A 560 18.41 -13.86 18.63
CA CYS A 560 17.86 -14.74 19.65
C CYS A 560 18.17 -16.19 19.26
N THR A 561 18.84 -16.91 20.14
CA THR A 561 19.10 -18.34 19.98
C THR A 561 18.23 -19.11 20.98
N LEU A 562 17.50 -20.11 20.49
CA LEU A 562 16.50 -20.84 21.27
C LEU A 562 16.83 -22.33 21.26
N SER A 563 17.00 -22.89 22.46
CA SER A 563 17.21 -24.32 22.66
C SER A 563 16.02 -25.15 22.14
N PRO A 564 16.24 -26.44 21.87
CA PRO A 564 15.18 -27.36 21.48
C PRO A 564 14.19 -27.50 22.63
N GLY A 565 12.94 -27.17 22.36
CA GLY A 565 11.84 -27.45 23.26
C GLY A 565 10.62 -27.77 22.43
N ALA A 566 9.74 -28.64 22.94
CA ALA A 566 8.39 -28.76 22.39
C ALA A 566 7.78 -27.36 22.20
N ASP A 567 6.87 -27.19 21.23
CA ASP A 567 6.12 -25.95 21.02
C ASP A 567 5.34 -25.58 22.30
N THR A 568 6.03 -24.94 23.25
CA THR A 568 5.50 -24.60 24.55
C THR A 568 4.83 -23.24 24.46
N GLU A 569 3.85 -23.01 25.34
CA GLU A 569 3.23 -21.70 25.50
C GLU A 569 4.26 -20.59 25.74
N ARG A 570 5.37 -20.91 26.42
CA ARG A 570 6.48 -19.98 26.65
C ARG A 570 7.17 -19.58 25.35
N HIS A 571 7.49 -20.53 24.47
CA HIS A 571 8.13 -20.24 23.18
C HIS A 571 7.22 -19.38 22.29
N ARG A 572 5.93 -19.71 22.22
CA ARG A 572 4.96 -18.92 21.44
C ARG A 572 4.84 -17.49 21.94
N LYS A 573 4.82 -17.29 23.27
CA LYS A 573 4.84 -15.94 23.87
C LYS A 573 6.12 -15.18 23.53
N LEU A 574 7.28 -15.83 23.63
CA LEU A 574 8.55 -15.19 23.31
C LEU A 574 8.62 -14.76 21.83
N ILE A 575 8.20 -15.64 20.91
CA ILE A 575 8.12 -15.30 19.48
C ILE A 575 7.20 -14.11 19.24
N ALA A 576 6.03 -14.08 19.88
CA ALA A 576 5.11 -12.94 19.77
C ALA A 576 5.73 -11.64 20.33
N GLN A 577 6.47 -11.71 21.44
CA GLN A 577 7.18 -10.57 22.01
C GLN A 577 8.29 -10.06 21.08
N LEU A 578 9.07 -10.98 20.48
CA LEU A 578 10.13 -10.63 19.53
C LEU A 578 9.56 -10.02 18.26
N ALA A 579 8.45 -10.56 17.73
CA ALA A 579 7.75 -10.00 16.58
C ALA A 579 7.23 -8.57 16.87
N ASN A 580 6.63 -8.37 18.05
CA ASN A 580 6.17 -7.07 18.49
C ASN A 580 7.33 -6.07 18.63
N LEU A 581 8.45 -6.48 19.25
CA LEU A 581 9.65 -5.65 19.38
C LEU A 581 10.24 -5.29 18.04
N ALA A 582 10.35 -6.26 17.13
CA ALA A 582 10.83 -6.03 15.77
C ALA A 582 9.98 -4.94 15.10
N GLU A 583 8.65 -4.99 15.23
CA GLU A 583 7.75 -4.01 14.61
C GLU A 583 7.75 -2.61 15.27
N THR A 584 7.93 -2.55 16.58
CA THR A 584 7.74 -1.30 17.36
C THR A 584 9.04 -0.57 17.67
N SER A 585 10.19 -1.23 17.55
CA SER A 585 11.50 -0.64 17.86
C SER A 585 12.19 -0.11 16.60
N GLU A 586 12.56 1.17 16.59
CA GLU A 586 13.26 1.85 15.51
C GLU A 586 14.58 1.15 15.16
N GLY A 587 14.76 0.84 13.88
CA GLY A 587 16.01 0.28 13.36
C GLY A 587 16.39 -1.09 13.93
N LEU A 588 15.49 -1.80 14.62
CA LEU A 588 15.75 -3.12 15.19
C LEU A 588 15.47 -4.23 14.17
N SER A 589 16.53 -4.92 13.77
CA SER A 589 16.46 -6.22 13.09
C SER A 589 16.48 -7.34 14.11
N VAL A 590 15.64 -8.36 13.95
CA VAL A 590 15.58 -9.53 14.84
C VAL A 590 15.77 -10.80 14.03
N VAL A 591 16.70 -11.64 14.47
CA VAL A 591 16.97 -12.97 13.91
C VAL A 591 16.77 -14.03 14.98
N VAL A 592 15.99 -15.06 14.68
CA VAL A 592 15.76 -16.19 15.59
C VAL A 592 16.38 -17.45 15.02
N LYS A 593 17.31 -18.04 15.78
CA LYS A 593 18.01 -19.27 15.44
C LYS A 593 17.60 -20.38 16.40
N THR A 594 17.13 -21.50 15.85
CA THR A 594 16.68 -22.69 16.58
C THR A 594 17.44 -23.91 16.05
N GLU A 595 17.35 -25.05 16.74
CA GLU A 595 17.92 -26.30 16.20
C GLU A 595 17.27 -26.71 14.87
N GLU A 596 15.97 -26.42 14.70
CA GLU A 596 15.24 -26.77 13.47
C GLU A 596 15.70 -25.94 12.26
N ASN A 597 16.05 -24.68 12.47
CA ASN A 597 16.41 -23.77 11.38
C ASN A 597 17.93 -23.50 11.26
N VAL A 598 18.76 -24.00 12.18
CA VAL A 598 20.21 -23.73 12.28
C VAL A 598 20.93 -23.81 10.92
N ARG A 599 20.72 -24.90 10.18
CA ARG A 599 21.40 -25.12 8.89
C ARG A 599 20.96 -24.12 7.82
N GLU A 600 19.69 -23.77 7.83
CA GLU A 600 19.13 -22.83 6.86
C GLU A 600 19.56 -21.40 7.19
N MET A 601 19.54 -21.02 8.48
CA MET A 601 20.03 -19.72 8.93
C MET A 601 21.52 -19.54 8.70
N GLU A 602 22.36 -20.55 8.94
CA GLU A 602 23.81 -20.48 8.66
C GLU A 602 24.15 -20.45 7.16
N ARG A 603 23.18 -20.76 6.31
CA ARG A 603 23.28 -20.60 4.85
C ARG A 603 22.79 -19.23 4.40
N LEU A 604 21.64 -18.77 4.90
CA LEU A 604 21.03 -17.50 4.53
C LEU A 604 21.74 -16.31 5.18
N ALA A 605 22.22 -16.48 6.40
CA ALA A 605 22.84 -15.48 7.26
C ALA A 605 24.13 -16.06 7.87
N PRO A 606 25.24 -16.14 7.12
CA PRO A 606 26.44 -16.89 7.52
C PRO A 606 27.07 -16.46 8.86
N TYR A 607 26.95 -15.17 9.22
CA TYR A 607 27.45 -14.63 10.49
C TYR A 607 26.79 -15.27 11.72
N THR A 608 25.59 -15.85 11.56
CA THR A 608 24.86 -16.53 12.64
C THR A 608 25.58 -17.78 13.16
N ARG A 609 26.63 -18.27 12.46
CA ARG A 609 27.48 -19.39 12.93
C ARG A 609 28.18 -19.08 14.25
N ASP A 610 28.48 -17.81 14.51
CA ASP A 610 29.14 -17.36 15.73
C ASP A 610 28.19 -17.29 16.94
N TYR A 611 26.90 -17.59 16.72
CA TYR A 611 25.83 -17.58 17.73
C TYR A 611 25.30 -19.01 17.91
N PRO A 612 25.90 -19.82 18.80
CA PRO A 612 25.49 -21.20 19.01
C PRO A 612 24.13 -21.28 19.71
N VAL A 613 23.33 -22.29 19.34
CA VAL A 613 22.08 -22.60 20.05
C VAL A 613 22.43 -23.16 21.44
N PRO A 614 21.89 -22.59 22.55
CA PRO A 614 22.19 -23.07 23.89
C PRO A 614 21.60 -24.46 24.14
N GLU A 615 22.22 -25.22 25.05
CA GLU A 615 21.72 -26.54 25.47
C GLU A 615 20.32 -26.45 26.12
N ALA A 616 20.03 -25.34 26.82
CA ALA A 616 18.74 -25.10 27.47
C ALA A 616 18.41 -23.60 27.51
N GLY A 617 17.12 -23.29 27.29
CA GLY A 617 16.57 -21.94 27.37
C GLY A 617 16.86 -21.09 26.14
N GLU A 618 17.10 -19.81 26.38
CA GLU A 618 17.26 -18.78 25.36
C GLU A 618 18.45 -17.88 25.68
N LEU A 619 19.16 -17.44 24.64
CA LEU A 619 20.19 -16.41 24.75
C LEU A 619 19.92 -15.31 23.73
N PHE A 620 20.09 -14.07 24.17
CA PHE A 620 19.89 -12.90 23.35
C PHE A 620 21.18 -12.10 23.22
N TYR A 621 21.50 -11.73 21.99
CA TYR A 621 22.68 -10.97 21.61
C TYR A 621 22.21 -9.68 20.94
N LEU A 622 22.53 -8.53 21.54
CA LEU A 622 22.18 -7.23 21.00
C LEU A 622 23.44 -6.50 20.57
N CYS A 623 23.46 -6.05 19.32
CA CYS A 623 24.49 -5.17 18.78
C CYS A 623 23.85 -3.83 18.37
N VAL A 624 24.53 -2.73 18.69
CA VAL A 624 24.11 -1.36 18.36
C VAL A 624 25.27 -0.70 17.63
N GLY A 625 25.09 -0.42 16.33
CA GLY A 625 26.18 0.02 15.47
C GLY A 625 27.32 -0.99 15.42
N HIS A 626 28.48 -0.64 15.98
CA HIS A 626 29.68 -1.49 16.02
C HIS A 626 29.93 -2.14 17.39
N GLU A 627 29.07 -1.90 18.37
CA GLU A 627 29.23 -2.41 19.73
C GLU A 627 28.24 -3.55 19.99
N CYS A 628 28.75 -4.71 20.42
CA CYS A 628 27.92 -5.85 20.81
C CYS A 628 27.99 -6.06 22.32
N MET A 629 26.83 -6.31 22.91
CA MET A 629 26.70 -6.60 24.32
C MET A 629 27.08 -8.04 24.67
N GLN A 630 27.38 -8.28 25.94
CA GLN A 630 27.40 -9.65 26.48
C GLN A 630 26.01 -10.28 26.38
N PRO A 631 25.91 -11.58 26.03
CA PRO A 631 24.62 -12.23 25.88
C PRO A 631 23.88 -12.30 27.21
N VAL A 632 22.56 -12.10 27.15
CA VAL A 632 21.69 -12.15 28.33
C VAL A 632 20.67 -13.29 28.20
N PRO A 633 20.26 -13.92 29.33
CA PRO A 633 19.32 -15.05 29.31
C PRO A 633 17.84 -14.64 29.39
N GLN A 634 17.54 -13.33 29.48
CA GLN A 634 16.18 -12.81 29.67
C GLN A 634 15.94 -11.60 28.77
N LEU A 635 14.83 -11.59 28.06
CA LEU A 635 14.47 -10.52 27.11
C LEU A 635 14.26 -9.17 27.82
N GLU A 636 13.74 -9.19 29.04
CA GLU A 636 13.47 -7.98 29.84
C GLU A 636 14.72 -7.13 30.06
N GLN A 637 15.89 -7.77 30.20
CA GLN A 637 17.17 -7.09 30.37
C GLN A 637 17.58 -6.29 29.14
N LEU A 638 17.14 -6.69 27.94
CA LEU A 638 17.36 -5.97 26.69
C LEU A 638 16.35 -4.85 26.48
N ILE A 639 15.07 -5.10 26.78
CA ILE A 639 14.00 -4.10 26.62
C ILE A 639 14.33 -2.83 27.39
N GLN A 640 14.86 -2.96 28.60
CA GLN A 640 15.26 -1.80 29.41
C GLN A 640 16.33 -0.95 28.69
N LYS A 641 17.33 -1.58 28.07
CA LYS A 641 18.41 -0.90 27.37
C LYS A 641 17.99 -0.29 26.04
N LEU A 642 17.16 -1.00 25.27
CA LEU A 642 16.56 -0.45 24.06
C LEU A 642 15.81 0.85 24.36
N ARG A 643 15.17 0.96 25.53
CA ARG A 643 14.47 2.18 25.98
C ARG A 643 15.40 3.29 26.48
N GLU A 644 16.58 2.95 27.03
CA GLU A 644 17.55 3.94 27.52
C GLU A 644 18.29 4.67 26.37
N GLU A 645 18.36 4.05 25.19
CA GLU A 645 19.03 4.60 23.98
C GLU A 645 18.09 5.32 23.00
N THR A 646 16.78 5.36 23.27
CA THR A 646 15.76 6.03 22.43
C THR A 646 15.42 7.39 23.06
#